data_AF-A0A507AWJ3-F1
#
_entry.id   AF-A0A507AWJ3-F1
#
_cell.length_a   1.000
_cell.length_b   1.000
_cell.length_c   1.000
_cell.angle_alpha   90.00
_cell.angle_beta   90.00
_cell.angle_gamma   90.00
#
_symmetry.space_group_name_H-M   'P 1'
#
loop_
_entity.id
_entity.type
_entity.pdbx_description
1 polymer ?
#
loop_
_entity_poly.entity_id
_entity_poly.type
_entity_poly.pdbx_seq_one_letter_code
_entity_poly.pdbx_strand_id
1 'polypeptide(L)'
;MEKIDAFRSFYSGPENVHDKELFTEVFREAMQAFQSELSKDSTKVQWLYNSRLDSLEEVLSATVNAQAQYESQKDKSTMRRTLVDLSKKIHYYGKVLDVMVQHHPEYVSLVWGAMKVLFVGVVNHQNLLSTLAGALCQIADILPRVELSIQLYSTSYMKQIVVPLYTSILKFLVRALRWYQESRTMRAIHAITRPAELCYNDIIAEISSLSQRLSELALVSGLAEQRDLHTRLRLMHLDMTRLRDVVLQMKDSMAAEQVINASARIEFRQQLTSIQVTQFVDILSKAPLLDPLKSLESSVFLRKRRRHISVPYSLRFWFTTEMQNWNQGHGSGFVMIDGTWKLRHIVRDFCTDSIMSLQEAKTPVIWALKPADFPQQADSQVWSIDILKILIAQAIRLNLTIQTDSELSPRLRACNTAMTYEEWLQILASVLQNIPYLYMFIDLELVSHPMDDSKRSWPRAIQRVLAELSQRGCGCVIKVALISYGSHVFTTSAIGGDAPPVRRIFILCCNCSAPIDGTTSANALCYDCIKLTVDISQGIPREANIQFCKDCDRWLLPPNSWVVAAPESREMLALCLKKLRGLNKVRVIDASFIWTEPNSRRVRVKLTIQDSVAEGVVLQQSFEVVYVVGTHQCPECQKSYTANVWRACVQVRQKVLHKRTFLFLEQLIMKHGAHRDTLNIKEAKDGIDFYFSQRNQAVKFVDFLKSVVPVFVKNSPELISEDIHTSTKSMKFAFSVDIVPICKDDLVALPLELAKRIGNISPICLCWRIGTSVNLLDPQTLTSAEIAAPIYWREKHQFGALADMKELVEFVVLDIEPTGYRKGKWVLAEATVARASDMGANDTTYFTRTHLGHMLQVGDSAMGYLLTGTNFNSAELDAIEESHAYGSTIPDVVLVKKHWPRKQKNRKRHWRLKRMAKDEGELLPKKSDQARMDAEYETFLRDVEEDDELRAALALYKNTNKKKLQQQQGGMDVDSMSVAGTEMTEDVDGDDAPRVDMEELLDDFDELAIEDQQ
;
A
#
# COMPACT_ATOMS: atom_id res chain seq x y z
N MET A 1 -30.90 -18.89 30.43
CA MET A 1 -29.65 -19.62 30.74
C MET A 1 -29.92 -21.10 31.00
N GLU A 2 -30.99 -21.49 31.72
CA GLU A 2 -31.30 -22.91 32.00
C GLU A 2 -31.43 -23.86 30.78
N LYS A 3 -31.91 -23.40 29.62
CA LYS A 3 -31.94 -24.22 28.38
C LYS A 3 -30.59 -24.35 27.67
N ILE A 4 -29.63 -23.46 27.97
CA ILE A 4 -28.29 -23.43 27.35
C ILE A 4 -27.39 -24.47 28.07
N ASP A 5 -27.58 -24.64 29.37
CA ASP A 5 -26.83 -25.62 30.16
C ASP A 5 -27.23 -27.08 29.89
N ALA A 6 -28.44 -27.32 29.34
CA ALA A 6 -28.94 -28.67 29.06
C ALA A 6 -28.19 -29.39 27.91
N PHE A 7 -27.66 -28.65 26.93
CA PHE A 7 -26.91 -29.24 25.81
C PHE A 7 -25.43 -29.43 26.13
N ARG A 8 -24.90 -28.65 27.08
CA ARG A 8 -23.49 -28.68 27.48
C ARG A 8 -23.08 -30.06 27.99
N SER A 9 -23.93 -30.72 28.76
CA SER A 9 -23.72 -32.07 29.28
C SER A 9 -23.51 -33.17 28.21
N PHE A 10 -23.89 -32.93 26.95
CA PHE A 10 -23.74 -33.90 25.86
C PHE A 10 -22.38 -33.84 25.15
N TYR A 11 -21.60 -32.76 25.35
CA TYR A 11 -20.31 -32.59 24.68
C TYR A 11 -19.17 -32.20 25.63
N SER A 12 -19.46 -31.68 26.84
CA SER A 12 -18.45 -31.38 27.84
C SER A 12 -18.24 -32.54 28.83
N GLY A 13 -16.99 -32.96 29.03
CA GLY A 13 -16.59 -33.85 30.13
C GLY A 13 -16.60 -33.15 31.50
N PRO A 14 -16.41 -33.88 32.61
CA PRO A 14 -16.27 -33.29 33.94
C PRO A 14 -15.10 -32.30 33.97
N GLU A 15 -15.36 -31.05 34.38
CA GLU A 15 -14.33 -30.01 34.48
C GLU A 15 -13.24 -30.48 35.48
N ASN A 16 -11.97 -30.48 35.03
CA ASN A 16 -10.73 -30.83 35.78
C ASN A 16 -10.11 -32.24 35.59
N VAL A 17 -10.14 -32.81 34.39
CA VAL A 17 -9.26 -33.97 34.08
C VAL A 17 -8.38 -33.64 32.88
N HIS A 18 -7.05 -33.75 33.03
CA HIS A 18 -6.12 -33.61 31.90
C HIS A 18 -6.36 -34.73 30.88
N ASP A 19 -6.53 -34.39 29.60
CA ASP A 19 -6.87 -35.34 28.53
C ASP A 19 -5.93 -36.57 28.44
N LYS A 20 -4.68 -36.42 28.90
CA LYS A 20 -3.69 -37.50 28.98
C LYS A 20 -4.00 -38.54 30.07
N GLU A 21 -4.47 -38.13 31.24
CA GLU A 21 -4.76 -39.05 32.37
C GLU A 21 -6.01 -39.89 32.09
N LEU A 22 -6.96 -39.30 31.36
CA LEU A 22 -8.25 -39.88 31.02
C LEU A 22 -8.14 -41.07 30.05
N PHE A 23 -7.21 -41.00 29.08
CA PHE A 23 -6.91 -42.11 28.17
C PHE A 23 -6.24 -43.28 28.90
N THR A 24 -5.32 -42.98 29.82
CA THR A 24 -4.63 -43.98 30.66
C THR A 24 -5.62 -44.72 31.56
N GLU A 25 -6.61 -44.02 32.10
CA GLU A 25 -7.64 -44.59 32.96
C GLU A 25 -8.63 -45.51 32.21
N VAL A 26 -9.12 -45.07 31.04
CA VAL A 26 -10.00 -45.86 30.18
C VAL A 26 -9.31 -47.15 29.70
N PHE A 27 -8.02 -47.06 29.35
CA PHE A 27 -7.23 -48.22 28.96
C PHE A 27 -6.98 -49.18 30.14
N ARG A 28 -6.71 -48.64 31.35
CA ARG A 28 -6.55 -49.42 32.58
C ARG A 28 -7.81 -50.20 32.96
N GLU A 29 -8.99 -49.60 32.81
CA GLU A 29 -10.29 -50.26 33.05
C GLU A 29 -10.56 -51.38 32.05
N ALA A 30 -10.28 -51.16 30.76
CA ALA A 30 -10.37 -52.21 29.73
C ALA A 30 -9.45 -53.39 30.02
N MET A 31 -8.24 -53.11 30.53
CA MET A 31 -7.29 -54.13 30.94
C MET A 31 -7.72 -54.92 32.18
N GLN A 32 -8.31 -54.27 33.19
CA GLN A 32 -8.87 -54.98 34.36
C GLN A 32 -10.03 -55.89 33.96
N ALA A 33 -10.93 -55.41 33.08
CA ALA A 33 -12.01 -56.22 32.53
C ALA A 33 -11.45 -57.45 31.79
N PHE A 34 -10.41 -57.27 30.97
CA PHE A 34 -9.73 -58.33 30.25
C PHE A 34 -9.01 -59.35 31.17
N GLN A 35 -8.30 -58.88 32.21
CA GLN A 35 -7.59 -59.75 33.17
C GLN A 35 -8.55 -60.59 34.01
N SER A 36 -9.72 -60.05 34.38
CA SER A 36 -10.77 -60.79 35.10
C SER A 36 -11.34 -61.96 34.29
N GLU A 37 -11.31 -61.86 32.97
CA GLU A 37 -11.73 -62.90 32.04
C GLU A 37 -10.61 -63.94 31.80
N LEU A 38 -9.35 -63.53 31.94
CA LEU A 38 -8.14 -64.36 31.75
C LEU A 38 -7.80 -65.24 32.95
N SER A 39 -8.21 -64.86 34.18
CA SER A 39 -7.90 -65.59 35.42
C SER A 39 -8.51 -67.00 35.51
N LYS A 40 -9.27 -67.43 34.49
CA LYS A 40 -9.87 -68.77 34.39
C LYS A 40 -8.91 -69.84 33.85
N ASP A 41 -7.74 -69.47 33.30
CA ASP A 41 -6.75 -70.41 32.74
C ASP A 41 -5.31 -70.03 33.14
N SER A 42 -4.72 -70.76 34.12
CA SER A 42 -3.43 -70.42 34.74
C SER A 42 -2.21 -70.54 33.82
N THR A 43 -2.28 -71.38 32.77
CA THR A 43 -1.20 -71.60 31.80
C THR A 43 -0.95 -70.38 30.89
N LYS A 44 -1.95 -69.49 30.74
CA LYS A 44 -1.88 -68.33 29.83
C LYS A 44 -1.15 -67.13 30.43
N VAL A 45 -1.18 -66.98 31.75
CA VAL A 45 -0.54 -65.87 32.47
C VAL A 45 0.98 -66.10 32.59
N GLN A 46 1.44 -67.34 32.73
CA GLN A 46 2.85 -67.68 32.83
C GLN A 46 3.62 -67.50 31.50
N TRP A 47 2.97 -67.73 30.37
CA TRP A 47 3.59 -67.55 29.05
C TRP A 47 3.77 -66.06 28.69
N LEU A 48 2.83 -65.21 29.12
CA LEU A 48 2.88 -63.75 29.00
C LEU A 48 4.16 -63.15 29.59
N TYR A 49 4.58 -63.63 30.76
CA TYR A 49 5.82 -63.21 31.43
C TYR A 49 7.10 -63.74 30.75
N ASN A 50 7.03 -64.91 30.11
CA ASN A 50 8.20 -65.56 29.50
C ASN A 50 8.49 -65.11 28.06
N SER A 51 7.56 -64.39 27.41
CA SER A 51 7.66 -64.03 25.98
C SER A 51 8.32 -62.66 25.74
N ARG A 52 9.13 -62.17 26.69
CA ARG A 52 9.87 -60.90 26.57
C ARG A 52 10.70 -60.92 25.28
N LEU A 53 10.19 -60.25 24.25
CA LEU A 53 10.79 -60.15 22.93
C LEU A 53 10.92 -58.66 22.59
N ASP A 54 12.16 -58.26 22.37
CA ASP A 54 12.59 -56.88 22.26
C ASP A 54 12.67 -56.47 20.77
N SER A 55 11.95 -55.40 20.40
CA SER A 55 12.09 -54.56 19.20
C SER A 55 11.13 -54.76 18.00
N LEU A 56 10.59 -53.61 17.56
CA LEU A 56 9.79 -53.35 16.35
C LEU A 56 10.50 -53.80 15.05
N GLU A 57 11.83 -53.74 15.03
CA GLU A 57 12.66 -54.10 13.88
C GLU A 57 12.56 -55.60 13.52
N GLU A 58 12.36 -56.47 14.50
CA GLU A 58 12.17 -57.91 14.26
C GLU A 58 10.81 -58.23 13.63
N VAL A 59 9.77 -57.45 13.94
CA VAL A 59 8.44 -57.62 13.34
C VAL A 59 8.39 -57.00 11.95
N LEU A 60 9.01 -55.84 11.76
CA LEU A 60 9.19 -55.21 10.45
C LEU A 60 10.02 -56.09 9.52
N SER A 61 11.12 -56.69 9.99
CA SER A 61 11.90 -57.63 9.18
C SER A 61 11.12 -58.91 8.88
N ALA A 62 10.35 -59.46 9.82
CA ALA A 62 9.48 -60.62 9.56
C ALA A 62 8.40 -60.32 8.50
N THR A 63 7.77 -59.13 8.56
CA THR A 63 6.76 -58.71 7.58
C THR A 63 7.35 -58.43 6.20
N VAL A 64 8.54 -57.80 6.13
CA VAL A 64 9.28 -57.58 4.88
C VAL A 64 9.75 -58.90 4.29
N ASN A 65 10.21 -59.85 5.12
CA ASN A 65 10.61 -61.19 4.67
C ASN A 65 9.41 -62.00 4.14
N ALA A 66 8.26 -61.92 4.82
CA ALA A 66 7.01 -62.53 4.35
C ALA A 66 6.53 -61.89 3.03
N GLN A 67 6.66 -60.57 2.88
CA GLN A 67 6.37 -59.86 1.63
C GLN A 67 7.29 -60.34 0.49
N ALA A 68 8.61 -60.36 0.72
CA ALA A 68 9.59 -60.75 -0.29
C ALA A 68 9.44 -62.21 -0.76
N GLN A 69 9.16 -63.13 0.18
CA GLN A 69 8.89 -64.54 -0.17
C GLN A 69 7.59 -64.68 -0.98
N TYR A 70 6.57 -63.86 -0.72
CA TYR A 70 5.32 -63.90 -1.48
C TYR A 70 5.44 -63.25 -2.86
N GLU A 71 6.24 -62.19 -3.00
CA GLU A 71 6.55 -61.57 -4.29
C GLU A 71 7.27 -62.52 -5.26
N SER A 72 7.88 -63.60 -4.74
CA SER A 72 8.46 -64.67 -5.55
C SER A 72 7.43 -65.68 -6.09
N GLN A 73 6.21 -65.73 -5.54
CA GLN A 73 5.12 -66.58 -6.03
C GLN A 73 4.23 -65.83 -7.03
N LYS A 74 4.07 -66.39 -8.23
CA LYS A 74 3.60 -65.67 -9.42
C LYS A 74 2.09 -65.37 -9.53
N ASP A 75 1.25 -65.79 -8.58
CA ASP A 75 -0.21 -65.71 -8.76
C ASP A 75 -0.96 -65.08 -7.58
N LYS A 76 -1.42 -63.83 -7.79
CA LYS A 76 -2.58 -63.11 -7.20
C LYS A 76 -2.25 -61.73 -6.57
N SER A 77 -2.84 -60.69 -7.16
CA SER A 77 -2.57 -59.26 -6.89
C SER A 77 -3.27 -58.67 -5.66
N THR A 78 -4.40 -59.22 -5.21
CA THR A 78 -5.21 -58.64 -4.12
C THR A 78 -4.57 -58.81 -2.75
N MET A 79 -3.98 -59.98 -2.48
CA MET A 79 -3.31 -60.28 -1.20
C MET A 79 -1.98 -59.51 -1.05
N ARG A 80 -1.29 -59.29 -2.17
CA ARG A 80 -0.10 -58.44 -2.24
C ARG A 80 -0.42 -57.01 -1.82
N ARG A 81 -1.54 -56.45 -2.29
CA ARG A 81 -1.99 -55.11 -1.90
C ARG A 81 -2.31 -55.03 -0.40
N THR A 82 -3.07 -55.98 0.13
CA THR A 82 -3.44 -55.97 1.56
C THR A 82 -2.24 -56.15 2.49
N LEU A 83 -1.24 -56.97 2.13
CA LEU A 83 0.00 -57.08 2.92
C LEU A 83 0.86 -55.81 2.86
N VAL A 84 0.96 -55.16 1.69
CA VAL A 84 1.69 -53.90 1.52
C VAL A 84 1.02 -52.78 2.31
N ASP A 85 -0.30 -52.69 2.26
CA ASP A 85 -1.07 -51.69 3.01
C ASP A 85 -0.98 -51.94 4.52
N LEU A 86 -1.03 -53.21 4.96
CA LEU A 86 -0.83 -53.58 6.35
C LEU A 86 0.58 -53.23 6.86
N SER A 87 1.63 -53.53 6.08
CA SER A 87 3.02 -53.17 6.40
C SER A 87 3.20 -51.67 6.60
N LYS A 88 2.65 -50.85 5.69
CA LYS A 88 2.66 -49.38 5.81
C LYS A 88 1.92 -48.90 7.06
N LYS A 89 0.75 -49.48 7.36
CA LYS A 89 -0.03 -49.15 8.57
C LYS A 89 0.71 -49.55 9.84
N ILE A 90 1.35 -50.72 9.89
CA ILE A 90 2.17 -51.18 11.02
C ILE A 90 3.36 -50.24 11.23
N HIS A 91 4.01 -49.76 10.17
CA HIS A 91 5.11 -48.81 10.28
C HIS A 91 4.67 -47.44 10.83
N TYR A 92 3.48 -46.98 10.43
CA TYR A 92 2.89 -45.73 10.93
C TYR A 92 2.48 -45.83 12.41
N TYR A 93 1.76 -46.89 12.81
CA TYR A 93 1.36 -47.11 14.19
C TYR A 93 2.48 -47.63 15.09
N GLY A 94 3.55 -48.20 14.53
CA GLY A 94 4.75 -48.57 15.25
C GLY A 94 5.34 -47.38 16.00
N LYS A 95 5.36 -46.20 15.36
CA LYS A 95 5.79 -44.94 16.00
C LYS A 95 4.86 -44.45 17.10
N VAL A 96 3.55 -44.67 16.97
CA VAL A 96 2.56 -44.28 17.99
C VAL A 96 2.62 -45.24 19.19
N LEU A 97 2.74 -46.53 18.91
CA LEU A 97 2.94 -47.57 19.93
C LEU A 97 4.29 -47.43 20.62
N ASP A 98 5.36 -46.97 19.94
CA ASP A 98 6.67 -46.65 20.56
C ASP A 98 6.57 -45.53 21.60
N VAL A 99 5.67 -44.55 21.40
CA VAL A 99 5.34 -43.54 22.42
C VAL A 99 4.59 -44.18 23.60
N MET A 100 3.74 -45.19 23.35
CA MET A 100 3.08 -45.96 24.40
C MET A 100 4.03 -46.92 25.15
N VAL A 101 5.04 -47.49 24.46
CA VAL A 101 6.11 -48.34 25.03
C VAL A 101 6.85 -47.61 26.15
N GLN A 102 7.06 -46.30 25.98
CA GLN A 102 7.71 -45.45 27.00
C GLN A 102 6.91 -45.34 28.30
N HIS A 103 5.58 -45.51 28.25
CA HIS A 103 4.71 -45.39 29.42
C HIS A 103 4.38 -46.73 30.09
N HIS A 104 4.15 -47.81 29.34
CA HIS A 104 3.88 -49.13 29.91
C HIS A 104 4.44 -50.29 29.05
N PRO A 105 5.69 -50.74 29.30
CA PRO A 105 6.41 -51.69 28.44
C PRO A 105 5.86 -53.12 28.49
N GLU A 106 5.11 -53.49 29.54
CA GLU A 106 4.60 -54.84 29.76
C GLU A 106 3.44 -55.22 28.80
N TYR A 107 2.69 -54.24 28.29
CA TYR A 107 1.51 -54.49 27.45
C TYR A 107 1.82 -54.49 25.96
N VAL A 108 2.78 -53.67 25.54
CA VAL A 108 3.18 -53.55 24.14
C VAL A 108 3.99 -54.78 23.70
N SER A 109 4.72 -55.42 24.61
CA SER A 109 5.41 -56.71 24.37
C SER A 109 4.43 -57.86 24.07
N LEU A 110 3.23 -57.86 24.66
CA LEU A 110 2.18 -58.83 24.35
C LEU A 110 1.62 -58.64 22.93
N VAL A 111 1.32 -57.39 22.55
CA VAL A 111 0.79 -57.05 21.21
C VAL A 111 1.84 -57.34 20.14
N TRP A 112 3.10 -56.95 20.36
CA TRP A 112 4.21 -57.23 19.45
C TRP A 112 4.58 -58.72 19.40
N GLY A 113 4.58 -59.41 20.54
CA GLY A 113 4.80 -60.86 20.61
C GLY A 113 3.71 -61.62 19.86
N ALA A 114 2.45 -61.21 19.97
CA ALA A 114 1.34 -61.80 19.22
C ALA A 114 1.44 -61.51 17.71
N MET A 115 1.77 -60.27 17.31
CA MET A 115 1.96 -59.92 15.89
C MET A 115 3.14 -60.68 15.27
N LYS A 116 4.29 -60.74 15.94
CA LYS A 116 5.47 -61.49 15.46
C LYS A 116 5.15 -62.96 15.27
N VAL A 117 4.49 -63.58 16.24
CA VAL A 117 4.09 -65.00 16.19
C VAL A 117 3.06 -65.25 15.08
N LEU A 118 2.10 -64.35 14.88
CA LEU A 118 1.13 -64.42 13.78
C LEU A 118 1.81 -64.32 12.41
N PHE A 119 2.78 -63.42 12.21
CA PHE A 119 3.46 -63.24 10.92
C PHE A 119 4.53 -64.28 10.62
N VAL A 120 5.29 -64.75 11.61
CA VAL A 120 6.28 -65.83 11.44
C VAL A 120 5.58 -67.18 11.21
N GLY A 121 4.38 -67.34 11.77
CA GLY A 121 3.58 -68.56 11.69
C GLY A 121 2.83 -68.82 10.39
N VAL A 122 2.86 -67.87 9.47
CA VAL A 122 1.92 -67.77 8.34
C VAL A 122 2.32 -68.57 7.10
N VAL A 123 3.47 -69.24 7.11
CA VAL A 123 4.07 -69.86 5.91
C VAL A 123 3.27 -71.05 5.33
N ASN A 124 2.14 -71.48 5.91
CA ASN A 124 1.43 -72.69 5.44
C ASN A 124 -0.09 -72.59 5.13
N HIS A 125 -0.79 -71.46 5.32
CA HIS A 125 -2.24 -71.40 5.00
C HIS A 125 -2.71 -70.04 4.44
N GLN A 126 -3.09 -70.01 3.16
CA GLN A 126 -3.36 -68.79 2.37
C GLN A 126 -4.72 -68.10 2.67
N ASN A 127 -5.81 -68.85 2.86
CA ASN A 127 -7.15 -68.25 3.05
C ASN A 127 -7.35 -67.64 4.44
N LEU A 128 -6.66 -68.18 5.45
CA LEU A 128 -6.73 -67.68 6.83
C LEU A 128 -5.92 -66.38 6.99
N LEU A 129 -4.85 -66.23 6.21
CA LEU A 129 -4.06 -65.01 6.14
C LEU A 129 -4.89 -63.81 5.65
N SER A 130 -5.67 -63.96 4.59
CA SER A 130 -6.46 -62.84 4.06
C SER A 130 -7.48 -62.31 5.06
N THR A 131 -8.11 -63.20 5.82
CA THR A 131 -9.15 -62.83 6.81
C THR A 131 -8.54 -62.15 8.03
N LEU A 132 -7.43 -62.66 8.57
CA LEU A 132 -6.76 -62.02 9.72
C LEU A 132 -6.05 -60.71 9.34
N ALA A 133 -5.39 -60.65 8.19
CA ALA A 133 -4.76 -59.43 7.70
C ALA A 133 -5.81 -58.33 7.38
N GLY A 134 -6.96 -58.71 6.81
CA GLY A 134 -8.09 -57.82 6.59
C GLY A 134 -8.68 -57.28 7.90
N ALA A 135 -8.89 -58.14 8.89
CA ALA A 135 -9.38 -57.75 10.22
C ALA A 135 -8.43 -56.77 10.94
N LEU A 136 -7.12 -57.02 10.88
CA LEU A 136 -6.11 -56.12 11.46
C LEU A 136 -6.06 -54.77 10.75
N CYS A 137 -6.23 -54.74 9.42
CA CYS A 137 -6.36 -53.49 8.67
C CYS A 137 -7.59 -52.68 9.11
N GLN A 138 -8.74 -53.33 9.31
CA GLN A 138 -9.96 -52.68 9.76
C GLN A 138 -9.80 -52.10 11.18
N ILE A 139 -9.20 -52.86 12.10
CA ILE A 139 -8.92 -52.37 13.46
C ILE A 139 -7.96 -51.16 13.40
N ALA A 140 -6.93 -51.22 12.56
CA ALA A 140 -5.99 -50.12 12.37
C ALA A 140 -6.63 -48.85 11.79
N ASP A 141 -7.71 -48.96 11.01
CA ASP A 141 -8.46 -47.81 10.48
C ASP A 141 -9.40 -47.18 11.52
N ILE A 142 -9.85 -47.97 12.51
CA ILE A 142 -10.78 -47.52 13.55
C ILE A 142 -10.05 -46.73 14.64
N LEU A 143 -8.82 -47.11 15.00
CA LEU A 143 -8.10 -46.56 16.16
C LEU A 143 -7.90 -45.03 16.16
N PRO A 144 -7.46 -44.37 15.06
CA PRO A 144 -7.30 -42.91 15.06
C PRO A 144 -8.61 -42.17 15.24
N ARG A 145 -9.69 -42.71 14.67
CA ARG A 145 -11.02 -42.12 14.78
C ARG A 145 -11.50 -42.17 16.22
N VAL A 146 -11.21 -43.26 16.92
CA VAL A 146 -11.52 -43.42 18.35
C VAL A 146 -10.73 -42.43 19.19
N GLU A 147 -9.42 -42.30 18.94
CA GLU A 147 -8.54 -41.36 19.64
C GLU A 147 -9.00 -39.91 19.47
N LEU A 148 -9.24 -39.48 18.22
CA LEU A 148 -9.75 -38.14 17.93
C LEU A 148 -11.12 -37.89 18.57
N SER A 149 -12.01 -38.88 18.57
CA SER A 149 -13.35 -38.73 19.17
C SER A 149 -13.29 -38.55 20.68
N ILE A 150 -12.34 -39.21 21.37
CA ILE A 150 -12.13 -39.05 22.81
C ILE A 150 -11.51 -37.70 23.15
N GLN A 151 -10.55 -37.24 22.34
CA GLN A 151 -9.92 -35.92 22.50
C GLN A 151 -10.93 -34.79 22.29
N LEU A 152 -11.81 -34.91 21.30
CA LEU A 152 -12.82 -33.89 21.00
C LEU A 152 -13.98 -33.91 22.00
N TYR A 153 -14.42 -35.10 22.42
CA TYR A 153 -15.62 -35.26 23.24
C TYR A 153 -15.37 -36.24 24.41
N SER A 154 -14.70 -35.79 25.47
CA SER A 154 -14.32 -36.59 26.65
C SER A 154 -15.48 -36.89 27.63
N THR A 155 -16.65 -37.27 27.11
CA THR A 155 -17.86 -37.52 27.92
C THR A 155 -17.85 -38.90 28.58
N SER A 156 -18.58 -39.05 29.69
CA SER A 156 -18.74 -40.34 30.39
C SER A 156 -19.35 -41.44 29.50
N TYR A 157 -20.21 -41.05 28.54
CA TYR A 157 -20.81 -41.96 27.58
C TYR A 157 -19.81 -42.48 26.53
N MET A 158 -18.87 -41.64 26.08
CA MET A 158 -17.77 -42.07 25.21
C MET A 158 -16.89 -43.12 25.90
N LYS A 159 -16.54 -42.89 27.18
CA LYS A 159 -15.73 -43.83 27.98
C LYS A 159 -16.37 -45.23 28.04
N GLN A 160 -17.68 -45.29 28.28
CA GLN A 160 -18.43 -46.56 28.38
C GLN A 160 -18.45 -47.39 27.09
N ILE A 161 -18.24 -46.78 25.92
CA ILE A 161 -18.17 -47.48 24.62
C ILE A 161 -16.72 -47.87 24.28
N VAL A 162 -15.77 -46.99 24.61
CA VAL A 162 -14.35 -47.18 24.33
C VAL A 162 -13.74 -48.33 25.13
N VAL A 163 -14.13 -48.50 26.40
CA VAL A 163 -13.65 -49.60 27.26
C VAL A 163 -13.97 -50.99 26.67
N PRO A 164 -15.23 -51.31 26.29
CA PRO A 164 -15.57 -52.53 25.57
C PRO A 164 -14.85 -52.68 24.22
N LEU A 165 -14.68 -51.60 23.47
CA LEU A 165 -14.02 -51.62 22.16
C LEU A 165 -12.57 -52.10 22.28
N TYR A 166 -11.79 -51.53 23.20
CA TYR A 166 -10.42 -51.99 23.47
C TYR A 166 -10.38 -53.43 24.00
N THR A 167 -11.35 -53.80 24.84
CA THR A 167 -11.47 -55.16 25.37
C THR A 167 -11.69 -56.19 24.25
N SER A 168 -12.57 -55.92 23.28
CA SER A 168 -12.81 -56.79 22.13
C SER A 168 -11.61 -56.87 21.18
N ILE A 169 -10.84 -55.78 21.00
CA ILE A 169 -9.57 -55.79 20.25
C ILE A 169 -8.54 -56.73 20.92
N LEU A 170 -8.41 -56.66 22.26
CA LEU A 170 -7.50 -57.55 22.99
C LEU A 170 -7.95 -59.03 22.93
N LYS A 171 -9.26 -59.29 23.00
CA LYS A 171 -9.84 -60.64 22.79
C LYS A 171 -9.51 -61.19 21.40
N PHE A 172 -9.61 -60.37 20.37
CA PHE A 172 -9.25 -60.74 19.00
C PHE A 172 -7.78 -61.18 18.92
N LEU A 173 -6.85 -60.38 19.45
CA LEU A 173 -5.41 -60.67 19.43
C LEU A 173 -5.06 -61.97 20.16
N VAL A 174 -5.66 -62.23 21.33
CA VAL A 174 -5.41 -63.47 22.09
C VAL A 174 -6.05 -64.69 21.44
N ARG A 175 -7.24 -64.57 20.83
CA ARG A 175 -7.87 -65.68 20.11
C ARG A 175 -7.07 -66.08 18.88
N ALA A 176 -6.54 -65.08 18.16
CA ALA A 176 -5.65 -65.28 17.02
C ALA A 176 -4.34 -65.99 17.42
N LEU A 177 -3.79 -65.64 18.58
CA LEU A 177 -2.60 -66.27 19.14
C LEU A 177 -2.82 -67.73 19.57
N ARG A 178 -3.96 -68.06 20.18
CA ARG A 178 -4.27 -69.43 20.64
C ARG A 178 -4.39 -70.43 19.51
N TRP A 179 -5.08 -70.07 18.42
CA TRP A 179 -5.20 -70.92 17.23
C TRP A 179 -3.83 -71.33 16.68
N TYR A 180 -2.87 -70.43 16.76
CA TYR A 180 -1.51 -70.68 16.27
C TYR A 180 -0.70 -71.65 17.14
N GLN A 181 -0.90 -71.63 18.45
CA GLN A 181 -0.17 -72.48 19.41
C GLN A 181 -0.61 -73.95 19.40
N GLU A 182 -1.65 -74.30 18.63
CA GLU A 182 -2.11 -75.68 18.48
C GLU A 182 -1.10 -76.55 17.68
N SER A 183 -1.04 -77.84 17.99
CA SER A 183 -0.13 -78.78 17.28
C SER A 183 -0.48 -78.88 15.78
N ARG A 184 0.50 -79.22 14.93
CA ARG A 184 0.31 -79.28 13.46
C ARG A 184 -0.87 -80.18 13.03
N THR A 185 -1.14 -81.24 13.78
CA THR A 185 -2.26 -82.17 13.52
C THR A 185 -3.59 -81.61 14.00
N MET A 186 -3.63 -80.93 15.15
CA MET A 186 -4.84 -80.23 15.62
C MET A 186 -5.22 -79.07 14.72
N ARG A 187 -4.25 -78.33 14.16
CA ARG A 187 -4.50 -77.25 13.18
C ARG A 187 -5.14 -77.76 11.88
N ALA A 188 -4.72 -78.93 11.39
CA ALA A 188 -5.33 -79.55 10.22
C ALA A 188 -6.78 -80.03 10.49
N ILE A 189 -7.04 -80.55 11.69
CA ILE A 189 -8.38 -81.00 12.12
C ILE A 189 -9.32 -79.80 12.38
N HIS A 190 -8.83 -78.74 13.02
CA HIS A 190 -9.61 -77.54 13.28
C HIS A 190 -9.86 -76.72 12.01
N ALA A 191 -8.98 -76.74 11.01
CA ALA A 191 -9.25 -76.13 9.70
C ALA A 191 -10.43 -76.79 8.96
N ILE A 192 -10.69 -78.08 9.21
CA ILE A 192 -11.79 -78.83 8.60
C ILE A 192 -13.07 -78.77 9.46
N THR A 193 -12.94 -78.80 10.79
CA THR A 193 -14.08 -78.82 11.72
C THR A 193 -14.58 -77.44 12.16
N ARG A 194 -13.76 -76.38 12.03
CA ARG A 194 -14.11 -74.99 12.35
C ARG A 194 -13.47 -74.05 11.30
N PRO A 195 -14.17 -73.73 10.19
CA PRO A 195 -13.65 -72.82 9.19
C PRO A 195 -13.25 -71.49 9.83
N ALA A 196 -12.06 -70.98 9.50
CA ALA A 196 -11.47 -69.79 10.08
C ALA A 196 -12.36 -68.53 10.00
N GLU A 197 -13.28 -68.50 9.02
CA GLU A 197 -14.26 -67.45 8.81
C GLU A 197 -15.34 -67.40 9.91
N LEU A 198 -15.61 -68.50 10.63
CA LEU A 198 -16.67 -68.56 11.66
C LEU A 198 -16.18 -68.27 13.10
N CYS A 199 -14.87 -68.12 13.33
CA CYS A 199 -14.31 -67.93 14.67
C CYS A 199 -13.87 -66.49 15.02
N TYR A 200 -13.82 -65.58 14.05
CA TYR A 200 -13.37 -64.20 14.29
C TYR A 200 -14.41 -63.15 13.89
N ASN A 201 -15.40 -63.52 13.07
CA ASN A 201 -16.46 -62.62 12.62
C ASN A 201 -17.34 -62.12 13.78
N ASP A 202 -17.48 -62.89 14.86
CA ASP A 202 -18.18 -62.47 16.09
C ASP A 202 -17.50 -61.25 16.73
N ILE A 203 -16.19 -61.31 16.92
CA ILE A 203 -15.41 -60.22 17.54
C ILE A 203 -15.24 -59.05 16.58
N ILE A 204 -15.03 -59.31 15.28
CA ILE A 204 -14.90 -58.25 14.26
C ILE A 204 -16.22 -57.48 14.08
N ALA A 205 -17.37 -58.18 14.09
CA ALA A 205 -18.68 -57.55 14.03
C ALA A 205 -18.97 -56.73 15.30
N GLU A 206 -18.54 -57.21 16.48
CA GLU A 206 -18.65 -56.46 17.74
C GLU A 206 -17.80 -55.18 17.71
N ILE A 207 -16.54 -55.26 17.25
CA ILE A 207 -15.65 -54.09 17.08
C ILE A 207 -16.27 -53.08 16.10
N SER A 208 -16.80 -53.55 14.97
CA SER A 208 -17.44 -52.69 13.97
C SER A 208 -18.70 -52.01 14.51
N SER A 209 -19.54 -52.74 15.26
CA SER A 209 -20.74 -52.22 15.92
C SER A 209 -20.40 -51.16 16.98
N LEU A 210 -19.41 -51.43 17.84
CA LEU A 210 -18.94 -50.49 18.85
C LEU A 210 -18.33 -49.22 18.21
N SER A 211 -17.59 -49.36 17.11
CA SER A 211 -17.05 -48.24 16.33
C SER A 211 -18.13 -47.36 15.71
N GLN A 212 -19.19 -47.97 15.16
CA GLN A 212 -20.31 -47.25 14.60
C GLN A 212 -21.05 -46.45 15.69
N ARG A 213 -21.35 -47.08 16.84
CA ARG A 213 -21.98 -46.41 17.99
C ARG A 213 -21.16 -45.25 18.52
N LEU A 214 -19.82 -45.38 18.55
CA LEU A 214 -18.92 -44.30 18.94
C LEU A 214 -19.04 -43.10 17.99
N SER A 215 -19.10 -43.36 16.68
CA SER A 215 -19.22 -42.32 15.65
C SER A 215 -20.58 -41.61 15.71
N GLU A 216 -21.66 -42.36 15.96
CA GLU A 216 -23.00 -41.80 16.17
C GLU A 216 -23.04 -40.90 17.41
N LEU A 217 -22.39 -41.31 18.50
CA LEU A 217 -22.31 -40.49 19.71
C LEU A 217 -21.53 -39.18 19.46
N ALA A 218 -20.42 -39.24 18.72
CA ALA A 218 -19.62 -38.07 18.37
C ALA A 218 -20.40 -37.08 17.52
N LEU A 219 -21.20 -37.58 16.57
CA LEU A 219 -22.09 -36.78 15.74
C LEU A 219 -23.15 -36.07 16.57
N VAL A 220 -23.79 -36.77 17.50
CA VAL A 220 -24.81 -36.18 18.40
C VAL A 220 -24.19 -35.11 19.30
N SER A 221 -22.98 -35.35 19.84
CA SER A 221 -22.24 -34.35 20.62
C SER A 221 -21.92 -33.09 19.79
N GLY A 222 -21.48 -33.25 18.53
CA GLY A 222 -21.22 -32.12 17.63
C GLY A 222 -22.48 -31.33 17.25
N LEU A 223 -23.62 -32.01 17.06
CA LEU A 223 -24.91 -31.33 16.80
C LEU A 223 -25.40 -30.55 18.03
N ALA A 224 -25.18 -31.07 19.24
CA ALA A 224 -25.51 -30.37 20.48
C ALA A 224 -24.66 -29.10 20.66
N GLU A 225 -23.36 -29.20 20.38
CA GLU A 225 -22.44 -28.05 20.38
C GLU A 225 -22.84 -26.99 19.36
N GLN A 226 -23.16 -27.40 18.11
CA GLN A 226 -23.62 -26.48 17.07
C GLN A 226 -24.90 -25.73 17.47
N ARG A 227 -25.82 -26.41 18.18
CA ARG A 227 -27.07 -25.80 18.65
C ARG A 227 -26.81 -24.77 19.76
N ASP A 228 -25.88 -25.05 20.66
CA ASP A 228 -25.44 -24.10 21.69
C ASP A 228 -24.76 -22.87 21.05
N LEU A 229 -23.80 -23.08 20.13
CA LEU A 229 -23.13 -22.02 19.37
C LEU A 229 -24.13 -21.10 18.66
N HIS A 230 -25.13 -21.68 17.98
CA HIS A 230 -26.17 -20.89 17.29
C HIS A 230 -27.01 -20.04 18.25
N THR A 231 -27.25 -20.56 19.46
CA THR A 231 -27.99 -19.84 20.50
C THR A 231 -27.16 -18.68 21.04
N ARG A 232 -25.86 -18.88 21.28
CA ARG A 232 -24.93 -17.82 21.69
C ARG A 232 -24.77 -16.74 20.62
N LEU A 233 -24.68 -17.12 19.34
CA LEU A 233 -24.64 -16.17 18.22
C LEU A 233 -25.89 -15.29 18.14
N ARG A 234 -27.08 -15.86 18.40
CA ARG A 234 -28.32 -15.08 18.47
C ARG A 234 -28.32 -14.07 19.61
N LEU A 235 -27.80 -14.45 20.79
CA LEU A 235 -27.67 -13.55 21.93
C LEU A 235 -26.69 -12.40 21.62
N MET A 236 -25.54 -12.71 21.02
CA MET A 236 -24.59 -11.69 20.57
C MET A 236 -25.19 -10.75 19.51
N HIS A 237 -26.00 -11.26 18.59
CA HIS A 237 -26.69 -10.42 17.60
C HIS A 237 -27.66 -9.45 18.28
N LEU A 238 -28.40 -9.91 19.30
CA LEU A 238 -29.30 -9.04 20.08
C LEU A 238 -28.51 -7.95 20.83
N ASP A 239 -27.39 -8.30 21.45
CA ASP A 239 -26.53 -7.31 22.12
C ASP A 239 -25.92 -6.31 21.12
N MET A 240 -25.55 -6.76 19.92
CA MET A 240 -25.06 -5.90 18.85
C MET A 240 -26.14 -4.94 18.35
N THR A 241 -27.41 -5.37 18.27
CA THR A 241 -28.52 -4.46 17.95
C THR A 241 -28.73 -3.40 19.04
N ARG A 242 -28.64 -3.77 20.32
CA ARG A 242 -28.71 -2.81 21.43
C ARG A 242 -27.57 -1.79 21.39
N LEU A 243 -26.36 -2.23 21.10
CA LEU A 243 -25.20 -1.35 20.90
C LEU A 243 -25.43 -0.38 19.74
N ARG A 244 -26.01 -0.85 18.64
CA ARG A 244 -26.36 -0.01 17.48
C ARG A 244 -27.33 1.11 17.86
N ASP A 245 -28.34 0.80 18.66
CA ASP A 245 -29.33 1.79 19.12
C ASP A 245 -28.67 2.86 20.01
N VAL A 246 -27.78 2.45 20.92
CA VAL A 246 -27.00 3.39 21.74
C VAL A 246 -26.12 4.30 20.89
N VAL A 247 -25.49 3.75 19.84
CA VAL A 247 -24.67 4.54 18.90
C VAL A 247 -25.51 5.52 18.09
N LEU A 248 -26.72 5.13 17.68
CA LEU A 248 -27.66 6.04 17.00
C LEU A 248 -28.10 7.17 17.94
N GLN A 249 -28.42 6.87 19.19
CA GLN A 249 -28.71 7.89 20.20
C GLN A 249 -27.53 8.86 20.41
N MET A 250 -26.30 8.33 20.42
CA MET A 250 -25.08 9.15 20.50
C MET A 250 -24.87 10.01 19.25
N LYS A 251 -25.20 9.51 18.07
CA LYS A 251 -25.16 10.31 16.83
C LYS A 251 -26.14 11.49 16.88
N ASP A 252 -27.35 11.25 17.38
CA ASP A 252 -28.38 12.29 17.50
C ASP A 252 -28.00 13.35 18.52
N SER A 253 -27.38 12.97 19.65
CA SER A 253 -26.84 13.94 20.62
C SER A 253 -25.66 14.74 20.07
N MET A 254 -24.76 14.12 19.30
CA MET A 254 -23.68 14.82 18.61
C MET A 254 -24.20 15.79 17.54
N ALA A 255 -25.28 15.45 16.83
CA ALA A 255 -25.90 16.35 15.87
C ALA A 255 -26.51 17.59 16.55
N ALA A 256 -27.14 17.41 17.72
CA ALA A 256 -27.64 18.52 18.53
C ALA A 256 -26.49 19.44 18.99
N GLU A 257 -25.36 18.88 19.39
CA GLU A 257 -24.17 19.64 19.79
C GLU A 257 -23.54 20.41 18.61
N GLN A 258 -23.57 19.86 17.40
CA GLN A 258 -23.07 20.53 16.19
C GLN A 258 -23.89 21.77 15.81
N VAL A 259 -25.21 21.76 16.04
CA VAL A 259 -26.08 22.91 15.79
C VAL A 259 -25.74 24.06 16.75
N ILE A 260 -25.52 23.75 18.03
CA ILE A 260 -25.10 24.73 19.06
C ILE A 260 -23.73 25.34 18.69
N ASN A 261 -22.80 24.52 18.22
CA ASN A 261 -21.49 24.98 17.74
C ASN A 261 -21.56 25.84 16.46
N ALA A 262 -22.56 25.64 15.60
CA ALA A 262 -22.76 26.45 14.40
C ALA A 262 -23.22 27.88 14.74
N SER A 263 -24.09 28.05 15.73
CA SER A 263 -24.49 29.37 16.25
C SER A 263 -23.30 30.15 16.83
N ALA A 264 -22.42 29.47 17.59
CA ALA A 264 -21.21 30.09 18.14
C ALA A 264 -20.25 30.61 17.05
N ARG A 265 -20.22 29.98 15.86
CA ARG A 265 -19.36 30.39 14.73
C ARG A 265 -19.82 31.68 14.04
N ILE A 266 -21.10 32.02 14.09
CA ILE A 266 -21.63 33.25 13.49
C ILE A 266 -21.24 34.46 14.34
N GLU A 267 -21.35 34.33 15.67
CA GLU A 267 -20.90 35.34 16.63
C GLU A 267 -19.37 35.52 16.58
N PHE A 268 -18.63 34.42 16.38
CA PHE A 268 -17.18 34.45 16.16
C PHE A 268 -16.77 35.19 14.86
N ARG A 269 -17.60 35.16 13.81
CA ARG A 269 -17.34 35.87 12.54
C ARG A 269 -17.43 37.38 12.68
N GLN A 270 -18.36 37.89 13.48
CA GLN A 270 -18.45 39.33 13.76
C GLN A 270 -17.29 39.83 14.63
N GLN A 271 -16.81 38.99 15.56
CA GLN A 271 -15.59 39.28 16.33
C GLN A 271 -14.33 39.21 15.45
N LEU A 272 -14.28 38.34 14.44
CA LEU A 272 -13.14 38.26 13.51
C LEU A 272 -12.96 39.55 12.69
N THR A 273 -14.03 40.25 12.30
CA THR A 273 -13.93 41.52 11.55
C THR A 273 -13.28 42.62 12.38
N SER A 274 -13.57 42.71 13.69
CA SER A 274 -12.90 43.66 14.59
C SER A 274 -11.48 43.24 14.92
N ILE A 275 -11.21 41.93 15.04
CA ILE A 275 -9.86 41.38 15.27
C ILE A 275 -8.96 41.61 14.05
N GLN A 276 -9.44 41.41 12.81
CA GLN A 276 -8.65 41.62 11.59
C GLN A 276 -8.25 43.10 11.40
N VAL A 277 -9.15 44.04 11.67
CA VAL A 277 -8.83 45.49 11.65
C VAL A 277 -7.82 45.82 12.75
N THR A 278 -7.98 45.25 13.95
CA THR A 278 -7.06 45.48 15.08
C THR A 278 -5.68 44.88 14.80
N GLN A 279 -5.60 43.65 14.27
CA GLN A 279 -4.37 42.99 13.84
C GLN A 279 -3.68 43.73 12.69
N PHE A 280 -4.44 44.29 11.76
CA PHE A 280 -3.87 45.04 10.63
C PHE A 280 -3.31 46.41 11.05
N VAL A 281 -4.04 47.14 11.91
CA VAL A 281 -3.50 48.36 12.52
C VAL A 281 -2.26 48.04 13.34
N ASP A 282 -2.22 46.88 14.00
CA ASP A 282 -1.05 46.39 14.73
C ASP A 282 0.15 46.13 13.79
N ILE A 283 -0.08 45.63 12.57
CA ILE A 283 0.95 45.49 11.52
C ILE A 283 1.47 46.87 11.06
N LEU A 284 0.61 47.87 10.89
CA LEU A 284 1.03 49.24 10.55
C LEU A 284 1.81 49.90 11.70
N SER A 285 1.51 49.56 12.96
CA SER A 285 2.21 50.07 14.16
C SER A 285 3.44 49.26 14.57
N LYS A 286 3.87 48.26 13.79
CA LYS A 286 5.15 47.54 13.99
C LYS A 286 6.41 48.35 13.62
N ALA A 287 6.30 49.67 13.43
CA ALA A 287 7.46 50.55 13.51
C ALA A 287 7.88 50.65 14.99
N PRO A 288 9.11 50.30 15.40
CA PRO A 288 9.36 49.83 16.76
C PRO A 288 9.32 50.90 17.88
N LEU A 289 9.01 52.17 17.60
CA LEU A 289 9.45 53.26 18.47
C LEU A 289 8.43 54.35 18.83
N LEU A 290 7.20 54.38 18.28
CA LEU A 290 6.20 55.40 18.68
C LEU A 290 4.75 54.88 18.67
N ASP A 291 4.22 54.62 19.87
CA ASP A 291 2.77 54.54 20.08
C ASP A 291 2.22 55.97 20.30
N PRO A 292 1.29 56.45 19.45
CA PRO A 292 0.83 57.83 19.51
C PRO A 292 0.09 58.18 20.82
N LEU A 293 -0.59 57.22 21.44
CA LEU A 293 -1.25 57.45 22.73
C LEU A 293 -0.21 57.62 23.85
N LYS A 294 0.81 56.75 23.89
CA LYS A 294 1.92 56.88 24.84
C LYS A 294 2.74 58.15 24.62
N SER A 295 2.89 58.59 23.36
CA SER A 295 3.55 59.86 23.04
C SER A 295 2.78 61.07 23.58
N LEU A 296 1.46 61.02 23.56
CA LEU A 296 0.60 62.06 24.13
C LEU A 296 0.63 62.00 25.67
N GLU A 297 0.49 60.81 26.26
CA GLU A 297 0.53 60.61 27.71
C GLU A 297 1.85 61.09 28.33
N SER A 298 2.98 60.76 27.70
CA SER A 298 4.30 61.24 28.14
C SER A 298 4.43 62.77 28.02
N SER A 299 3.90 63.36 26.94
CA SER A 299 3.90 64.81 26.76
C SER A 299 3.01 65.52 27.78
N VAL A 300 1.83 64.97 28.11
CA VAL A 300 0.93 65.46 29.16
C VAL A 300 1.57 65.33 30.55
N PHE A 301 2.23 64.21 30.84
CA PHE A 301 2.96 64.01 32.09
C PHE A 301 4.06 65.05 32.27
N LEU A 302 4.88 65.28 31.24
CA LEU A 302 5.93 66.29 31.26
C LEU A 302 5.37 67.71 31.44
N ARG A 303 4.26 68.05 30.77
CA ARG A 303 3.57 69.33 30.95
C ARG A 303 3.11 69.52 32.40
N LYS A 304 2.46 68.51 33.00
CA LYS A 304 2.01 68.56 34.40
C LYS A 304 3.17 68.84 35.37
N ARG A 305 4.36 68.29 35.09
CA ARG A 305 5.59 68.54 35.87
C ARG A 305 6.15 69.96 35.71
N ARG A 306 5.84 70.65 34.60
CA ARG A 306 6.29 72.02 34.29
C ARG A 306 5.32 73.14 34.69
N ARG A 307 4.10 72.82 35.15
CA ARG A 307 3.00 73.76 35.46
C ARG A 307 3.32 74.89 36.46
N HIS A 308 4.47 74.86 37.12
CA HIS A 308 4.89 75.91 38.07
C HIS A 308 5.65 77.09 37.41
N ILE A 309 5.90 77.07 36.10
CA ILE A 309 6.57 78.18 35.41
C ILE A 309 5.53 79.07 34.74
N SER A 310 5.36 80.29 35.27
CA SER A 310 4.58 81.36 34.64
C SER A 310 5.21 81.74 33.29
N VAL A 311 4.46 81.63 32.19
CA VAL A 311 4.91 82.03 30.86
C VAL A 311 4.59 83.52 30.64
N PRO A 312 5.59 84.37 30.35
CA PRO A 312 5.39 85.77 30.00
C PRO A 312 4.39 85.97 28.86
N TYR A 313 3.56 87.01 28.93
CA TYR A 313 2.51 87.28 27.93
C TYR A 313 3.07 87.45 26.50
N SER A 314 4.30 87.95 26.36
CA SER A 314 4.99 88.14 25.07
C SER A 314 5.38 86.85 24.34
N LEU A 315 5.28 85.68 24.99
CA LEU A 315 5.64 84.38 24.42
C LEU A 315 4.42 83.57 23.96
N ARG A 316 3.21 84.14 24.04
CA ARG A 316 1.96 83.49 23.63
C ARG A 316 1.68 83.69 22.15
N PHE A 317 2.51 83.09 21.30
CA PHE A 317 2.44 83.23 19.84
C PHE A 317 1.07 82.83 19.25
N TRP A 318 0.26 82.05 19.97
CA TRP A 318 -1.09 81.65 19.56
C TRP A 318 -2.14 82.78 19.57
N PHE A 319 -1.82 83.96 20.12
CA PHE A 319 -2.63 85.17 19.97
C PHE A 319 -2.22 86.04 18.77
N THR A 320 -1.24 85.62 17.97
CA THR A 320 -0.87 86.32 16.74
C THR A 320 -2.01 86.29 15.72
N THR A 321 -2.12 87.35 14.92
CA THR A 321 -3.12 87.48 13.86
C THR A 321 -3.00 86.37 12.81
N GLU A 322 -1.79 85.92 12.50
CA GLU A 322 -1.52 84.81 11.58
C GLU A 322 -2.13 83.49 12.07
N MET A 323 -1.96 83.16 13.35
CA MET A 323 -2.51 81.94 13.94
C MET A 323 -4.04 81.99 14.05
N GLN A 324 -4.59 83.16 14.40
CA GLN A 324 -6.03 83.36 14.46
C GLN A 324 -6.68 83.26 13.07
N ASN A 325 -6.05 83.82 12.03
CA ASN A 325 -6.51 83.72 10.65
C ASN A 325 -6.45 82.27 10.13
N TRP A 326 -5.40 81.52 10.46
CA TRP A 326 -5.31 80.09 10.11
C TRP A 326 -6.45 79.28 10.75
N ASN A 327 -6.74 79.53 12.02
CA ASN A 327 -7.79 78.81 12.75
C ASN A 327 -9.21 79.21 12.31
N GLN A 328 -9.45 80.50 12.01
CA GLN A 328 -10.76 81.01 11.59
C GLN A 328 -11.07 80.83 10.09
N GLY A 329 -10.05 80.62 9.25
CA GLY A 329 -10.24 80.44 7.81
C GLY A 329 -11.09 79.21 7.46
N HIS A 330 -12.00 79.32 6.50
CA HIS A 330 -12.92 78.24 6.11
C HIS A 330 -12.33 77.15 5.18
N GLY A 331 -11.07 77.31 4.73
CA GLY A 331 -10.39 76.36 3.85
C GLY A 331 -9.27 75.55 4.54
N SER A 332 -8.88 74.45 3.89
CA SER A 332 -7.74 73.64 4.33
C SER A 332 -6.43 74.42 4.23
N GLY A 333 -5.57 74.31 5.24
CA GLY A 333 -4.32 75.07 5.28
C GLY A 333 -3.41 74.59 6.40
N PHE A 334 -2.12 74.90 6.27
CA PHE A 334 -1.13 74.57 7.28
C PHE A 334 -0.45 75.81 7.85
N VAL A 335 -0.05 75.72 9.12
CA VAL A 335 0.76 76.72 9.82
C VAL A 335 2.08 76.09 10.24
N MET A 336 3.15 76.88 10.17
CA MET A 336 4.48 76.48 10.63
C MET A 336 4.82 77.25 11.90
N ILE A 337 5.12 76.54 12.97
CA ILE A 337 5.51 77.09 14.26
C ILE A 337 6.98 76.75 14.46
N ASP A 338 7.85 77.73 14.18
CA ASP A 338 9.28 77.62 14.38
C ASP A 338 9.70 78.29 15.70
N GLY A 339 10.56 77.62 16.46
CA GLY A 339 11.01 78.09 17.75
C GLY A 339 12.48 77.78 17.98
N THR A 340 13.19 78.65 18.70
CA THR A 340 14.53 78.29 19.15
C THR A 340 14.48 77.10 20.11
N TRP A 341 15.56 76.31 20.21
CA TRP A 341 15.65 75.17 21.13
C TRP A 341 15.29 75.53 22.58
N LYS A 342 15.49 76.79 23.00
CA LYS A 342 15.11 77.29 24.34
C LYS A 342 13.60 77.34 24.56
N LEU A 343 12.81 77.58 23.51
CA LEU A 343 11.35 77.70 23.55
C LEU A 343 10.62 76.37 23.31
N ARG A 344 11.36 75.26 23.08
CA ARG A 344 10.80 73.94 22.74
C ARG A 344 9.71 73.45 23.69
N HIS A 345 9.86 73.70 24.99
CA HIS A 345 8.90 73.24 25.99
C HIS A 345 7.58 74.00 25.89
N ILE A 346 7.62 75.29 25.55
CA ILE A 346 6.42 76.14 25.39
C ILE A 346 5.64 75.70 24.14
N VAL A 347 6.34 75.45 23.03
CA VAL A 347 5.71 75.00 21.78
C VAL A 347 5.11 73.59 21.93
N ARG A 348 5.84 72.67 22.58
CA ARG A 348 5.32 71.32 22.87
C ARG A 348 4.10 71.36 23.79
N ASP A 349 4.14 72.18 24.85
CA ASP A 349 3.01 72.31 25.77
C ASP A 349 1.78 72.93 25.06
N PHE A 350 1.96 73.88 24.14
CA PHE A 350 0.88 74.40 23.30
C PHE A 350 0.22 73.29 22.44
N CYS A 351 1.02 72.42 21.83
CA CYS A 351 0.49 71.32 21.00
C CYS A 351 -0.25 70.28 21.83
N THR A 352 0.27 69.92 23.02
CA THR A 352 -0.46 69.02 23.93
C THR A 352 -1.79 69.62 24.35
N ASP A 353 -1.84 70.93 24.62
CA ASP A 353 -3.04 71.60 25.10
C ASP A 353 -4.09 71.69 24.01
N SER A 354 -3.65 72.01 22.79
CA SER A 354 -4.50 72.04 21.61
C SER A 354 -5.10 70.67 21.32
N ILE A 355 -4.29 69.60 21.35
CA ILE A 355 -4.79 68.23 21.11
C ILE A 355 -5.79 67.82 22.20
N MET A 356 -5.48 68.06 23.48
CA MET A 356 -6.41 67.75 24.57
C MET A 356 -7.74 68.52 24.45
N SER A 357 -7.69 69.82 24.18
CA SER A 357 -8.91 70.63 24.02
C SER A 357 -9.73 70.21 22.80
N LEU A 358 -9.10 69.81 21.70
CA LEU A 358 -9.79 69.29 20.52
C LEU A 358 -10.44 67.91 20.79
N GLN A 359 -9.77 67.05 21.54
CA GLN A 359 -10.33 65.76 22.00
C GLN A 359 -11.53 65.97 22.93
N GLU A 360 -11.45 66.89 23.89
CA GLU A 360 -12.56 67.26 24.77
C GLU A 360 -13.75 67.81 23.99
N ALA A 361 -13.50 68.61 22.95
CA ALA A 361 -14.51 69.13 22.03
C ALA A 361 -15.03 68.09 21.01
N LYS A 362 -14.60 66.83 21.10
CA LYS A 362 -14.94 65.73 20.16
C LYS A 362 -14.64 66.05 18.69
N THR A 363 -13.68 66.92 18.44
CA THR A 363 -13.23 67.24 17.07
C THR A 363 -12.16 66.22 16.65
N PRO A 364 -12.24 65.64 15.43
CA PRO A 364 -11.22 64.71 14.95
C PRO A 364 -9.83 65.36 14.95
N VAL A 365 -8.86 64.69 15.56
CA VAL A 365 -7.46 65.14 15.62
C VAL A 365 -6.50 63.96 15.47
N ILE A 366 -5.46 64.13 14.66
CA ILE A 366 -4.35 63.18 14.50
C ILE A 366 -3.01 63.87 14.78
N TRP A 367 -2.04 63.13 15.30
CA TRP A 367 -0.77 63.72 15.74
C TRP A 367 0.43 62.78 15.66
N ALA A 368 1.61 63.38 15.54
CA ALA A 368 2.91 62.74 15.70
C ALA A 368 3.81 63.62 16.59
N LEU A 369 4.05 63.19 17.83
CA LEU A 369 4.79 63.94 18.86
C LEU A 369 6.00 63.16 19.37
N LYS A 370 7.07 63.86 19.78
CA LYS A 370 8.29 63.22 20.31
C LYS A 370 8.14 62.78 21.77
N PRO A 371 8.33 61.48 22.10
CA PRO A 371 8.31 60.98 23.48
C PRO A 371 9.46 61.55 24.32
N ALA A 372 9.26 61.61 25.64
CA ALA A 372 10.26 62.06 26.61
C ALA A 372 11.48 61.13 26.68
N ASP A 373 11.24 59.82 26.66
CA ASP A 373 12.21 58.76 26.92
C ASP A 373 12.82 58.19 25.64
N PHE A 374 13.06 59.02 24.62
CA PHE A 374 13.64 58.56 23.36
C PHE A 374 15.10 58.13 23.60
N PRO A 375 15.46 56.84 23.49
CA PRO A 375 16.82 56.39 23.75
C PRO A 375 17.75 56.97 22.68
N GLN A 376 18.85 57.62 23.10
CA GLN A 376 19.89 58.14 22.20
C GLN A 376 20.82 57.04 21.66
N GLN A 377 20.32 55.81 21.49
CA GLN A 377 21.06 54.71 20.90
C GLN A 377 20.99 54.78 19.37
N ALA A 378 22.09 54.43 18.69
CA ALA A 378 22.28 54.57 17.24
C ALA A 378 21.24 53.84 16.36
N ASP A 379 20.53 52.85 16.91
CA ASP A 379 19.56 52.03 16.17
C ASP A 379 18.11 52.56 16.16
N SER A 380 17.82 53.68 16.82
CA SER A 380 16.46 54.24 16.93
C SER A 380 16.20 55.38 15.94
N GLN A 381 16.40 55.12 14.64
CA GLN A 381 16.15 56.11 13.57
C GLN A 381 14.67 56.07 13.12
N VAL A 382 14.00 57.21 13.13
CA VAL A 382 12.60 57.38 12.67
C VAL A 382 12.61 58.00 11.27
N TRP A 383 12.05 57.29 10.31
CA TRP A 383 11.96 57.74 8.92
C TRP A 383 10.66 58.49 8.64
N SER A 384 10.64 59.34 7.62
CA SER A 384 9.42 60.09 7.25
C SER A 384 8.23 59.19 6.88
N ILE A 385 8.50 57.98 6.37
CA ILE A 385 7.47 56.97 6.08
C ILE A 385 6.82 56.45 7.36
N ASP A 386 7.56 56.36 8.46
CA ASP A 386 7.02 55.87 9.74
C ASP A 386 6.03 56.86 10.33
N ILE A 387 6.30 58.17 10.18
CA ILE A 387 5.35 59.23 10.55
C ILE A 387 4.06 59.14 9.72
N LEU A 388 4.17 58.89 8.41
CA LEU A 388 3.00 58.69 7.54
C LEU A 388 2.18 57.46 7.95
N LYS A 389 2.83 56.33 8.27
CA LYS A 389 2.16 55.12 8.75
C LYS A 389 1.36 55.37 10.04
N ILE A 390 1.93 56.13 10.98
CA ILE A 390 1.24 56.51 12.23
C ILE A 390 0.00 57.36 11.94
N LEU A 391 0.11 58.37 11.08
CA LEU A 391 -1.01 59.24 10.73
C LEU A 391 -2.12 58.47 9.99
N ILE A 392 -1.76 57.56 9.09
CA ILE A 392 -2.72 56.70 8.38
C ILE A 392 -3.43 55.77 9.35
N ALA A 393 -2.70 55.13 10.27
CA ALA A 393 -3.29 54.25 11.28
C ALA A 393 -4.30 54.99 12.17
N GLN A 394 -3.99 56.22 12.58
CA GLN A 394 -4.92 57.06 13.35
C GLN A 394 -6.13 57.48 12.50
N ALA A 395 -5.93 57.86 11.24
CA ALA A 395 -7.02 58.25 10.35
C ALA A 395 -7.99 57.09 10.04
N ILE A 396 -7.48 55.86 9.88
CA ILE A 396 -8.32 54.64 9.74
C ILE A 396 -9.15 54.40 11.00
N ARG A 397 -8.56 54.57 12.19
CA ARG A 397 -9.28 54.44 13.47
C ARG A 397 -10.39 55.48 13.63
N LEU A 398 -10.18 56.72 13.17
CA LEU A 398 -11.20 57.76 13.24
C LEU A 398 -12.39 57.51 12.30
N ASN A 399 -12.21 56.71 11.24
CA ASN A 399 -13.21 56.44 10.21
C ASN A 399 -14.09 55.20 10.52
N LEU A 400 -14.20 54.80 11.80
CA LEU A 400 -14.91 53.58 12.26
C LEU A 400 -16.41 53.52 11.91
N THR A 401 -17.04 54.63 11.52
CA THR A 401 -18.47 54.68 11.14
C THR A 401 -18.76 54.31 9.69
N ILE A 402 -17.74 54.09 8.85
CA ILE A 402 -17.92 53.72 7.43
C ILE A 402 -17.26 52.35 7.20
N GLN A 403 -17.85 51.29 7.74
CA GLN A 403 -17.38 49.92 7.55
C GLN A 403 -18.41 49.10 6.75
N THR A 404 -18.34 49.21 5.43
CA THR A 404 -18.78 48.14 4.53
C THR A 404 -17.54 47.47 3.92
N ASP A 405 -17.58 46.15 3.79
CA ASP A 405 -16.45 45.29 3.41
C ASP A 405 -15.89 45.59 2.00
N SER A 406 -16.68 46.24 1.13
CA SER A 406 -16.31 46.54 -0.26
C SER A 406 -15.28 47.67 -0.39
N GLU A 407 -15.29 48.67 0.47
CA GLU A 407 -14.42 49.85 0.37
C GLU A 407 -13.11 49.72 1.17
N LEU A 408 -13.10 48.87 2.21
CA LEU A 408 -11.98 48.72 3.12
C LEU A 408 -10.89 47.78 2.56
N SER A 409 -11.29 46.71 1.87
CA SER A 409 -10.36 45.73 1.28
C SER A 409 -9.38 46.26 0.21
N PRO A 410 -9.72 47.21 -0.70
CA PRO A 410 -8.74 47.79 -1.62
C PRO A 410 -7.76 48.72 -0.91
N ARG A 411 -8.20 49.47 0.13
CA ARG A 411 -7.33 50.38 0.90
C ARG A 411 -6.30 49.61 1.75
N LEU A 412 -6.70 48.48 2.33
CA LEU A 412 -5.79 47.57 3.04
C LEU A 412 -4.77 46.91 2.09
N ARG A 413 -5.20 46.53 0.88
CA ARG A 413 -4.28 45.99 -0.15
C ARG A 413 -3.26 47.04 -0.62
N ALA A 414 -3.67 48.29 -0.80
CA ALA A 414 -2.76 49.39 -1.14
C ALA A 414 -1.69 49.61 -0.04
N CYS A 415 -2.06 49.53 1.24
CA CYS A 415 -1.11 49.67 2.36
C CYS A 415 -0.07 48.53 2.43
N ASN A 416 -0.43 47.30 2.04
CA ASN A 416 0.50 46.16 2.01
C ASN A 416 1.45 46.18 0.81
N THR A 417 1.12 46.92 -0.25
CA THR A 417 1.88 46.94 -1.52
C THR A 417 2.74 48.20 -1.67
N ALA A 418 2.43 49.28 -0.94
CA ALA A 418 3.15 50.54 -1.00
C ALA A 418 4.58 50.43 -0.45
N MET A 419 5.56 50.76 -1.29
CA MET A 419 7.00 50.74 -0.95
C MET A 419 7.64 52.12 -1.08
N THR A 420 6.96 53.10 -1.71
CA THR A 420 7.51 54.43 -1.98
C THR A 420 6.82 55.53 -1.16
N TYR A 421 7.55 56.61 -0.87
CA TYR A 421 7.03 57.77 -0.12
C TYR A 421 5.81 58.41 -0.79
N GLU A 422 5.75 58.44 -2.12
CA GLU A 422 4.63 59.04 -2.86
C GLU A 422 3.36 58.18 -2.80
N GLU A 423 3.49 56.85 -2.84
CA GLU A 423 2.36 55.92 -2.64
C GLU A 423 1.75 56.08 -1.24
N TRP A 424 2.59 56.23 -0.21
CA TRP A 424 2.11 56.46 1.16
C TRP A 424 1.37 57.80 1.32
N LEU A 425 1.77 58.86 0.60
CA LEU A 425 1.05 60.13 0.58
C LEU A 425 -0.32 60.02 -0.10
N GLN A 426 -0.41 59.29 -1.22
CA GLN A 426 -1.68 59.03 -1.91
C GLN A 426 -2.64 58.21 -1.04
N ILE A 427 -2.11 57.23 -0.30
CA ILE A 427 -2.89 56.43 0.66
C ILE A 427 -3.42 57.34 1.78
N LEU A 428 -2.59 58.22 2.35
CA LEU A 428 -3.04 59.18 3.35
C LEU A 428 -4.16 60.08 2.81
N ALA A 429 -4.03 60.63 1.61
CA ALA A 429 -5.09 61.42 0.97
C ALA A 429 -6.38 60.60 0.79
N SER A 430 -6.28 59.32 0.41
CA SER A 430 -7.44 58.44 0.22
C SER A 430 -8.19 58.12 1.52
N VAL A 431 -7.50 58.01 2.65
CA VAL A 431 -8.10 57.71 3.95
C VAL A 431 -8.80 58.94 4.53
N LEU A 432 -8.27 60.14 4.25
CA LEU A 432 -8.78 61.42 4.76
C LEU A 432 -10.06 61.91 4.04
N GLN A 433 -10.37 61.37 2.86
CA GLN A 433 -11.46 61.81 1.99
C GLN A 433 -12.85 61.91 2.66
N ASN A 434 -13.15 61.03 3.62
CA ASN A 434 -14.48 60.93 4.23
C ASN A 434 -14.63 61.67 5.57
N ILE A 435 -13.61 62.44 5.99
CA ILE A 435 -13.64 63.19 7.25
C ILE A 435 -13.98 64.65 6.93
N PRO A 436 -15.09 65.23 7.44
CA PRO A 436 -15.50 66.58 7.05
C PRO A 436 -14.58 67.68 7.60
N TYR A 437 -14.02 67.50 8.80
CA TYR A 437 -13.16 68.49 9.46
C TYR A 437 -12.10 67.80 10.33
N LEU A 438 -10.82 68.12 10.16
CA LEU A 438 -9.70 67.44 10.84
C LEU A 438 -8.54 68.37 11.21
N TYR A 439 -8.01 68.23 12.42
CA TYR A 439 -6.73 68.82 12.83
C TYR A 439 -5.59 67.81 12.80
N MET A 440 -4.40 68.24 12.36
CA MET A 440 -3.19 67.42 12.29
C MET A 440 -2.00 68.16 12.91
N PHE A 441 -1.32 67.55 13.89
CA PHE A 441 -0.12 68.11 14.53
C PHE A 441 1.12 67.25 14.28
N ILE A 442 2.18 67.81 13.69
CA ILE A 442 3.41 67.07 13.37
C ILE A 442 4.63 67.78 13.95
N ASP A 443 5.36 67.07 14.80
CA ASP A 443 6.65 67.48 15.36
C ASP A 443 7.80 67.04 14.45
N LEU A 444 8.42 67.98 13.73
CA LEU A 444 9.45 67.70 12.72
C LEU A 444 10.80 67.25 13.34
N GLU A 445 11.01 67.50 14.63
CA GLU A 445 12.18 67.03 15.40
C GLU A 445 12.13 65.51 15.71
N LEU A 446 11.07 64.83 15.26
CA LEU A 446 10.99 63.37 15.21
C LEU A 446 11.88 62.76 14.14
N VAL A 447 12.11 63.47 13.03
CA VAL A 447 12.84 62.93 11.88
C VAL A 447 14.34 62.99 12.18
N SER A 448 15.00 61.82 12.22
CA SER A 448 16.43 61.71 12.57
C SER A 448 17.35 62.20 11.46
N HIS A 449 16.88 62.17 10.20
CA HIS A 449 17.60 62.65 9.02
C HIS A 449 16.79 63.75 8.33
N PRO A 450 17.22 65.03 8.37
CA PRO A 450 16.62 66.03 7.51
C PRO A 450 16.79 65.59 6.06
N MET A 451 15.72 65.65 5.28
CA MET A 451 15.75 65.27 3.87
C MET A 451 16.73 66.20 3.14
N ASP A 452 17.88 65.70 2.68
CA ASP A 452 18.89 66.46 1.91
C ASP A 452 18.36 67.02 0.57
N ASP A 453 17.16 66.58 0.17
CA ASP A 453 16.60 66.87 -1.14
C ASP A 453 15.47 67.93 -1.03
N SER A 454 15.72 69.14 -1.55
CA SER A 454 14.79 70.28 -1.56
C SER A 454 13.38 69.99 -2.12
N LYS A 455 13.23 68.88 -2.85
CA LYS A 455 11.96 68.42 -3.45
C LYS A 455 11.06 67.62 -2.49
N ARG A 456 11.58 67.09 -1.36
CA ARG A 456 10.87 66.15 -0.47
C ARG A 456 10.65 66.69 0.96
N SER A 457 10.44 68.00 1.09
CA SER A 457 10.17 68.64 2.38
C SER A 457 8.71 68.44 2.85
N TRP A 458 8.50 68.34 4.16
CA TRP A 458 7.17 68.17 4.77
C TRP A 458 6.13 69.26 4.39
N PRO A 459 6.49 70.56 4.31
CA PRO A 459 5.56 71.58 3.83
C PRO A 459 5.06 71.31 2.40
N ARG A 460 5.96 70.86 1.50
CA ARG A 460 5.61 70.54 0.11
C ARG A 460 4.80 69.26 0.02
N ALA A 461 5.06 68.28 0.89
CA ALA A 461 4.28 67.05 0.99
C ALA A 461 2.83 67.32 1.44
N ILE A 462 2.64 68.16 2.46
CA ILE A 462 1.30 68.55 2.93
C ILE A 462 0.55 69.37 1.87
N GLN A 463 1.23 70.29 1.17
CA GLN A 463 0.63 71.01 0.05
C GLN A 463 0.14 70.07 -1.05
N ARG A 464 0.88 69.00 -1.36
CA ARG A 464 0.45 67.97 -2.32
C ARG A 464 -0.79 67.21 -1.84
N VAL A 465 -0.84 66.79 -0.58
CA VAL A 465 -2.01 66.11 0.00
C VAL A 465 -3.24 67.01 -0.03
N LEU A 466 -3.09 68.29 0.31
CA LEU A 466 -4.17 69.27 0.24
C LEU A 466 -4.65 69.53 -1.20
N ALA A 467 -3.71 69.62 -2.16
CA ALA A 467 -4.03 69.75 -3.58
C ALA A 467 -4.77 68.51 -4.11
N GLU A 468 -4.34 67.31 -3.74
CA GLU A 468 -4.97 66.05 -4.15
C GLU A 468 -6.40 65.90 -3.59
N LEU A 469 -6.62 66.29 -2.33
CA LEU A 469 -7.96 66.32 -1.74
C LEU A 469 -8.89 67.32 -2.43
N SER A 470 -8.35 68.48 -2.83
CA SER A 470 -9.10 69.48 -3.59
C SER A 470 -9.48 68.99 -5.00
N GLN A 471 -8.57 68.28 -5.68
CA GLN A 471 -8.82 67.69 -7.01
C GLN A 471 -9.88 66.58 -6.98
N ARG A 472 -9.97 65.84 -5.88
CA ARG A 472 -10.97 64.76 -5.67
C ARG A 472 -12.36 65.29 -5.30
N GLY A 473 -12.57 66.61 -5.25
CA GLY A 473 -13.90 67.23 -5.02
C GLY A 473 -14.45 67.04 -3.61
N CYS A 474 -13.58 66.86 -2.61
CA CYS A 474 -13.97 66.50 -1.25
C CYS A 474 -14.15 67.76 -0.38
N GLY A 475 -15.29 67.91 0.30
CA GLY A 475 -15.54 69.01 1.26
C GLY A 475 -14.77 68.91 2.59
N CYS A 476 -13.66 68.17 2.60
CA CYS A 476 -12.82 67.93 3.78
C CYS A 476 -11.96 69.16 4.08
N VAL A 477 -12.15 69.77 5.25
CA VAL A 477 -11.31 70.88 5.72
C VAL A 477 -10.25 70.36 6.70
N ILE A 478 -8.98 70.46 6.30
CA ILE A 478 -7.84 70.00 7.10
C ILE A 478 -7.00 71.18 7.58
N LYS A 479 -6.75 71.24 8.89
CA LYS A 479 -5.89 72.22 9.55
C LYS A 479 -4.62 71.53 10.05
N VAL A 480 -3.47 71.81 9.44
CA VAL A 480 -2.20 71.17 9.80
C VAL A 480 -1.27 72.13 10.53
N ALA A 481 -0.66 71.71 11.63
CA ALA A 481 0.37 72.46 12.35
C ALA A 481 1.70 71.69 12.31
N LEU A 482 2.71 72.30 11.68
CA LEU A 482 4.07 71.79 11.60
C LEU A 482 4.94 72.49 12.65
N ILE A 483 5.65 71.73 13.47
CA ILE A 483 6.43 72.25 14.59
C ILE A 483 7.91 71.91 14.37
N SER A 484 8.80 72.89 14.54
CA SER A 484 10.25 72.67 14.53
C SER A 484 10.94 73.47 15.63
N TYR A 485 12.01 72.91 16.22
CA TYR A 485 12.82 73.61 17.20
C TYR A 485 14.25 73.06 17.30
N GLY A 486 15.24 73.84 16.87
CA GLY A 486 16.66 73.57 17.17
C GLY A 486 17.52 73.03 16.02
N SER A 487 16.97 72.74 14.84
CA SER A 487 17.74 72.37 13.65
C SER A 487 17.61 73.43 12.55
N HIS A 488 18.75 73.87 11.98
CA HIS A 488 18.78 74.74 10.80
C HIS A 488 18.43 73.96 9.52
N VAL A 489 17.26 73.31 9.48
CA VAL A 489 16.70 72.67 8.27
C VAL A 489 16.44 73.70 7.17
N PHE A 490 16.51 74.98 7.52
CA PHE A 490 16.42 76.12 6.62
C PHE A 490 17.71 76.95 6.63
N THR A 491 18.87 76.33 6.37
CA THR A 491 20.05 77.06 5.88
C THR A 491 20.69 76.35 4.69
N THR A 492 20.56 77.01 3.54
CA THR A 492 21.39 76.92 2.33
C THR A 492 22.80 76.33 2.52
N SER A 493 23.13 75.26 1.79
CA SER A 493 24.54 74.96 1.46
C SER A 493 24.68 74.31 0.07
N ALA A 494 25.37 75.03 -0.80
CA ALA A 494 26.21 74.48 -1.85
C ALA A 494 27.67 74.73 -1.40
N ILE A 495 28.61 73.92 -1.92
CA ILE A 495 30.09 74.07 -1.92
C ILE A 495 30.89 73.28 -0.85
N GLY A 496 31.32 72.06 -1.23
CA GLY A 496 32.71 71.54 -1.42
C GLY A 496 33.89 71.81 -0.45
N GLY A 497 34.67 70.74 -0.15
CA GLY A 497 36.16 70.79 -0.01
C GLY A 497 36.86 69.91 1.07
N ASP A 498 37.70 68.96 0.61
CA ASP A 498 38.95 68.32 1.14
C ASP A 498 39.12 67.70 2.55
N ALA A 499 39.70 66.48 2.60
CA ALA A 499 40.24 65.81 3.80
C ALA A 499 41.65 65.18 3.56
N PRO A 500 42.62 65.22 4.52
CA PRO A 500 44.01 64.75 4.34
C PRO A 500 44.29 63.33 4.89
N PRO A 501 45.49 62.72 4.67
CA PRO A 501 45.75 61.28 4.83
C PRO A 501 46.26 60.84 6.23
N VAL A 502 46.02 59.56 6.58
CA VAL A 502 46.22 58.96 7.92
C VAL A 502 47.57 58.22 8.08
N ARG A 503 48.27 58.41 9.23
CA ARG A 503 49.48 57.66 9.68
C ARG A 503 49.09 56.35 10.40
N ARG A 504 49.84 55.24 10.20
CA ARG A 504 49.64 53.93 10.90
C ARG A 504 50.59 53.74 12.09
N ILE A 505 50.09 53.12 13.17
CA ILE A 505 50.78 52.86 14.45
C ILE A 505 50.73 51.34 14.74
N PHE A 506 51.83 50.73 15.20
CA PHE A 506 51.91 49.32 15.62
C PHE A 506 51.73 49.19 17.15
N ILE A 507 51.09 48.11 17.62
CA ILE A 507 50.87 47.79 19.03
C ILE A 507 51.58 46.47 19.41
N LEU A 508 51.71 46.13 20.70
CA LEU A 508 52.33 44.87 21.17
C LEU A 508 51.26 43.86 21.58
N CYS A 509 51.50 42.57 21.30
CA CYS A 509 50.65 41.48 21.77
C CYS A 509 50.70 41.35 23.30
N CYS A 510 49.54 41.27 23.96
CA CYS A 510 49.45 41.25 25.42
C CYS A 510 50.06 40.01 26.12
N ASN A 511 50.18 38.87 25.42
CA ASN A 511 50.71 37.62 26.00
C ASN A 511 52.20 37.38 25.69
N CYS A 512 52.64 37.53 24.43
CA CYS A 512 54.01 37.25 24.00
C CYS A 512 54.84 38.49 23.64
N SER A 513 54.28 39.70 23.74
CA SER A 513 54.95 40.98 23.42
C SER A 513 55.47 41.12 21.97
N ALA A 514 54.98 40.31 21.02
CA ALA A 514 55.31 40.48 19.61
C ALA A 514 54.66 41.75 19.02
N PRO A 515 55.32 42.49 18.11
CA PRO A 515 54.75 43.66 17.45
C PRO A 515 53.67 43.25 16.44
N ILE A 516 52.49 43.88 16.52
CA ILE A 516 51.30 43.62 15.68
C ILE A 516 50.69 44.94 15.17
N ASP A 517 49.98 44.90 14.03
CA ASP A 517 49.27 46.07 13.49
C ASP A 517 47.97 46.31 14.28
N GLY A 518 47.87 47.46 14.96
CA GLY A 518 46.74 47.78 15.83
C GLY A 518 45.42 47.98 15.12
N THR A 519 45.44 48.10 13.78
CA THR A 519 44.22 48.19 12.97
C THR A 519 43.64 46.83 12.59
N THR A 520 44.43 45.74 12.65
CA THR A 520 44.04 44.41 12.17
C THR A 520 43.98 43.36 13.30
N SER A 521 44.59 43.64 14.46
CA SER A 521 44.63 42.68 15.56
C SER A 521 43.34 42.66 16.40
N ALA A 522 42.68 41.51 16.42
CA ALA A 522 41.61 41.21 17.35
C ALA A 522 42.13 41.10 18.80
N ASN A 523 41.53 41.84 19.74
CA ASN A 523 41.84 41.75 21.18
C ASN A 523 43.33 41.94 21.57
N ALA A 524 44.11 42.66 20.76
CA ALA A 524 45.55 42.90 20.99
C ALA A 524 46.38 41.61 21.21
N LEU A 525 46.02 40.51 20.54
CA LEU A 525 46.75 39.25 20.55
C LEU A 525 47.41 38.99 19.18
N CYS A 526 48.59 38.35 19.17
CA CYS A 526 49.18 37.82 17.95
C CYS A 526 48.46 36.54 17.51
N TYR A 527 48.64 36.16 16.23
CA TYR A 527 47.99 34.98 15.66
C TYR A 527 48.26 33.68 16.45
N ASP A 528 49.50 33.46 16.90
CA ASP A 528 49.86 32.25 17.66
C ASP A 528 49.19 32.20 19.03
N CYS A 529 49.07 33.35 19.70
CA CYS A 529 48.36 33.43 20.97
C CYS A 529 46.86 33.23 20.77
N ILE A 530 46.24 33.86 19.75
CA ILE A 530 44.82 33.66 19.42
C ILE A 530 44.54 32.17 19.17
N LYS A 531 45.39 31.49 18.39
CA LYS A 531 45.24 30.07 18.07
C LYS A 531 45.30 29.15 19.30
N LEU A 532 46.07 29.52 20.32
CA LEU A 532 46.19 28.75 21.56
C LEU A 532 45.09 29.07 22.58
N THR A 533 44.60 30.31 22.61
CA THR A 533 43.63 30.77 23.62
C THR A 533 42.17 30.61 23.19
N VAL A 534 41.88 30.73 21.88
CA VAL A 534 40.52 30.70 21.36
C VAL A 534 40.23 29.33 20.75
N ASP A 535 39.22 28.65 21.29
CA ASP A 535 38.70 27.38 20.76
C ASP A 535 37.39 27.64 19.99
N ILE A 536 37.43 27.49 18.66
CA ILE A 536 36.25 27.68 17.80
C ILE A 536 35.32 26.46 17.78
N SER A 537 35.72 25.36 18.41
CA SER A 537 34.90 24.14 18.48
C SER A 537 33.92 24.12 19.64
N GLN A 538 33.91 25.17 20.47
CA GLN A 538 33.02 25.29 21.62
C GLN A 538 31.55 25.26 21.18
N GLY A 539 30.79 24.27 21.67
CA GLY A 539 29.39 24.06 21.34
C GLY A 539 29.11 22.94 20.34
N ILE A 540 30.15 22.32 19.75
CA ILE A 540 29.99 21.10 18.93
C ILE A 540 30.28 19.86 19.81
N PRO A 541 29.35 18.90 19.92
CA PRO A 541 29.57 17.70 20.72
C PRO A 541 30.66 16.80 20.08
N ARG A 542 31.53 16.24 20.91
CA ARG A 542 32.59 15.29 20.51
C ARG A 542 32.08 13.88 20.28
N GLU A 543 30.92 13.57 20.84
CA GLU A 543 30.28 12.26 20.75
C GLU A 543 28.84 12.40 20.29
N ALA A 544 28.39 11.48 19.42
CA ALA A 544 27.01 11.47 18.91
C ALA A 544 26.52 10.04 18.64
N ASN A 545 25.21 9.82 18.73
CA ASN A 545 24.60 8.50 18.51
C ASN A 545 23.92 8.42 17.14
N ILE A 546 24.25 7.37 16.39
CA ILE A 546 23.63 7.02 15.11
C ILE A 546 22.97 5.65 15.23
N GLN A 547 21.83 5.48 14.56
CA GLN A 547 21.03 4.25 14.65
C GLN A 547 21.10 3.48 13.32
N PHE A 548 21.26 2.17 13.43
CA PHE A 548 21.45 1.23 12.32
C PHE A 548 20.49 0.04 12.44
N CYS A 549 19.86 -0.35 11.34
CA CYS A 549 18.98 -1.52 11.29
C CYS A 549 19.74 -2.74 10.77
N LYS A 550 19.84 -3.79 11.59
CA LYS A 550 20.56 -5.04 11.27
C LYS A 550 19.94 -5.84 10.12
N ASP A 551 18.62 -5.73 9.94
CA ASP A 551 17.89 -6.60 9.00
C ASP A 551 17.88 -6.05 7.56
N CYS A 552 18.14 -4.74 7.37
CA CYS A 552 18.09 -4.09 6.06
C CYS A 552 19.27 -3.16 5.76
N ASP A 553 20.28 -3.14 6.63
CA ASP A 553 21.48 -2.30 6.53
C ASP A 553 21.21 -0.80 6.29
N ARG A 554 20.06 -0.31 6.79
CA ARG A 554 19.68 1.12 6.68
C ARG A 554 20.05 1.88 7.93
N TRP A 555 20.39 3.15 7.74
CA TRP A 555 20.71 4.11 8.78
C TRP A 555 19.55 5.08 9.01
N LEU A 556 19.27 5.41 10.26
CA LEU A 556 18.26 6.41 10.59
C LEU A 556 18.82 7.82 10.42
N LEU A 557 18.20 8.58 9.54
CA LEU A 557 18.34 10.02 9.41
C LEU A 557 17.18 10.75 10.13
N PRO A 558 17.50 11.53 11.18
CA PRO A 558 16.68 12.52 11.86
C PRO A 558 15.60 13.20 11.02
N PRO A 559 14.28 13.18 11.29
CA PRO A 559 13.54 12.59 12.41
C PRO A 559 13.13 11.11 12.24
N ASN A 560 12.78 10.63 11.04
CA ASN A 560 12.21 9.29 10.84
C ASN A 560 12.59 8.59 9.51
N SER A 561 13.45 9.19 8.69
CA SER A 561 13.82 8.63 7.38
C SER A 561 14.94 7.60 7.50
N TRP A 562 14.83 6.48 6.78
CA TRP A 562 15.86 5.44 6.74
C TRP A 562 16.53 5.46 5.38
N VAL A 563 17.86 5.53 5.35
CA VAL A 563 18.66 5.63 4.13
C VAL A 563 19.62 4.45 4.07
N VAL A 564 19.72 3.82 2.90
CA VAL A 564 20.78 2.84 2.63
C VAL A 564 22.08 3.63 2.45
N ALA A 565 23.10 3.32 3.23
CA ALA A 565 24.42 3.93 3.08
C ALA A 565 25.48 2.88 3.40
N ALA A 566 26.43 2.67 2.49
CA ALA A 566 27.56 1.81 2.74
C ALA A 566 28.47 2.41 3.86
N PRO A 567 29.15 1.59 4.66
CA PRO A 567 30.14 2.10 5.62
C PRO A 567 31.22 2.91 4.90
N GLU A 568 31.70 3.98 5.53
CA GLU A 568 32.70 4.91 4.95
C GLU A 568 32.29 5.58 3.62
N SER A 569 31.01 5.56 3.27
CA SER A 569 30.48 6.24 2.08
C SER A 569 30.25 7.74 2.28
N ARG A 570 30.11 8.47 1.17
CA ARG A 570 29.70 9.88 1.16
C ARG A 570 28.35 10.11 1.84
N GLU A 571 27.42 9.17 1.69
CA GLU A 571 26.07 9.24 2.27
C GLU A 571 26.11 9.12 3.80
N MET A 572 26.97 8.21 4.29
CA MET A 572 27.24 8.05 5.71
C MET A 572 27.86 9.31 6.32
N LEU A 573 28.79 9.94 5.59
CA LEU A 573 29.41 11.20 6.03
C LEU A 573 28.36 12.32 6.14
N ALA A 574 27.47 12.42 5.16
CA ALA A 574 26.38 13.39 5.19
C ALA A 574 25.43 13.17 6.38
N LEU A 575 25.18 11.91 6.78
CA LEU A 575 24.39 11.57 7.97
C LEU A 575 25.10 12.02 9.25
N CYS A 576 26.40 11.74 9.38
CA CYS A 576 27.22 12.18 10.51
C CYS A 576 27.20 13.71 10.66
N LEU A 577 27.43 14.46 9.58
CA LEU A 577 27.41 15.93 9.61
C LEU A 577 26.04 16.48 10.02
N LYS A 578 24.93 15.95 9.46
CA LYS A 578 23.57 16.40 9.81
C LYS A 578 23.19 16.15 11.28
N LYS A 579 23.83 15.19 11.94
CA LYS A 579 23.58 14.85 13.34
C LYS A 579 24.20 15.84 14.32
N LEU A 580 25.31 16.48 13.96
CA LEU A 580 26.01 17.40 14.84
C LEU A 580 25.27 18.74 14.92
N ARG A 581 24.96 19.15 16.15
CA ARG A 581 24.41 20.48 16.43
C ARG A 581 25.54 21.50 16.44
N GLY A 582 25.28 22.72 15.97
CA GLY A 582 26.24 23.82 15.99
C GLY A 582 27.04 24.02 14.69
N LEU A 583 27.05 23.05 13.77
CA LEU A 583 27.74 23.18 12.48
C LEU A 583 27.19 24.28 11.56
N ASN A 584 25.94 24.74 11.75
CA ASN A 584 25.38 25.83 10.94
C ASN A 584 26.04 27.19 11.21
N LYS A 585 26.71 27.35 12.36
CA LYS A 585 27.37 28.61 12.75
C LYS A 585 28.78 28.73 12.19
N VAL A 586 29.39 27.59 11.84
CA VAL A 586 30.81 27.49 11.51
C VAL A 586 30.96 26.91 10.11
N ARG A 587 31.92 27.37 9.33
CA ARG A 587 32.17 26.84 7.98
C ARG A 587 33.00 25.56 8.05
N VAL A 588 32.50 24.45 7.54
CA VAL A 588 33.27 23.20 7.40
C VAL A 588 34.17 23.28 6.17
N ILE A 589 35.47 23.00 6.31
CA ILE A 589 36.43 22.97 5.20
C ILE A 589 36.57 21.55 4.67
N ASP A 590 36.86 20.61 5.56
CA ASP A 590 37.16 19.22 5.22
C ASP A 590 36.65 18.28 6.33
N ALA A 591 36.21 17.09 5.91
CA ALA A 591 35.68 16.04 6.75
C ALA A 591 36.14 14.68 6.20
N SER A 592 36.83 13.89 7.02
CA SER A 592 37.36 12.60 6.62
C SER A 592 37.08 11.52 7.67
N PHE A 593 36.82 10.29 7.24
CA PHE A 593 36.74 9.15 8.16
C PHE A 593 38.14 8.79 8.68
N ILE A 594 38.20 8.38 9.94
CA ILE A 594 39.35 7.71 10.52
C ILE A 594 38.98 6.24 10.61
N TRP A 595 39.78 5.37 10.02
CA TRP A 595 39.53 3.93 10.05
C TRP A 595 39.38 3.45 11.50
N THR A 596 38.31 2.71 11.74
CA THR A 596 37.98 2.10 13.02
C THR A 596 37.61 0.65 12.78
N GLU A 597 37.93 -0.23 13.73
CA GLU A 597 37.60 -1.64 13.62
C GLU A 597 36.07 -1.85 13.45
N PRO A 598 35.60 -2.65 12.47
CA PRO A 598 34.17 -2.85 12.20
C PRO A 598 33.34 -3.31 13.41
N ASN A 599 33.93 -4.14 14.27
CA ASN A 599 33.26 -4.68 15.46
C ASN A 599 33.15 -3.67 16.62
N SER A 600 33.91 -2.56 16.57
CA SER A 600 33.95 -1.57 17.65
C SER A 600 32.63 -0.80 17.82
N ARG A 601 31.71 -0.89 16.84
CA ARG A 601 30.46 -0.11 16.76
C ARG A 601 30.67 1.39 16.97
N ARG A 602 31.82 1.90 16.54
CA ARG A 602 32.19 3.30 16.59
C ARG A 602 32.65 3.72 15.21
N VAL A 603 32.25 4.92 14.79
CA VAL A 603 32.72 5.56 13.56
C VAL A 603 33.41 6.85 13.98
N ARG A 604 34.65 7.05 13.57
CA ARG A 604 35.40 8.28 13.89
C ARG A 604 35.48 9.17 12.65
N VAL A 605 35.18 10.44 12.83
CA VAL A 605 35.26 11.46 11.77
C VAL A 605 36.15 12.59 12.25
N LYS A 606 37.16 12.94 11.45
CA LYS A 606 37.96 14.14 11.60
C LYS A 606 37.26 15.28 10.87
N LEU A 607 37.02 16.39 11.57
CA LEU A 607 36.40 17.60 11.03
C LEU A 607 37.37 18.76 11.12
N THR A 608 37.45 19.55 10.06
CA THR A 608 38.15 20.83 10.04
C THR A 608 37.13 21.95 9.83
N ILE A 609 37.12 22.90 10.77
CA ILE A 609 36.16 23.99 10.82
C ILE A 609 36.86 25.34 10.75
N GLN A 610 36.15 26.35 10.25
CA GLN A 610 36.60 27.72 10.11
C GLN A 610 35.54 28.69 10.65
N ASP A 611 35.94 29.53 11.59
CA ASP A 611 35.10 30.57 12.17
C ASP A 611 35.82 31.94 12.21
N SER A 612 35.05 33.03 12.26
CA SER A 612 35.55 34.38 12.47
C SER A 612 35.57 34.72 13.95
N VAL A 613 36.76 34.90 14.53
CA VAL A 613 36.93 35.20 15.97
C VAL A 613 36.71 36.70 16.25
N ALA A 614 37.00 37.56 15.28
CA ALA A 614 36.72 39.00 15.30
C ALA A 614 36.69 39.57 13.88
N GLU A 615 36.32 40.84 13.72
CA GLU A 615 36.30 41.53 12.42
C GLU A 615 37.65 41.40 11.70
N GLY A 616 37.68 40.64 10.60
CA GLY A 616 38.86 40.46 9.75
C GLY A 616 39.80 39.29 10.11
N VAL A 617 39.57 38.54 11.20
CA VAL A 617 40.44 37.41 11.62
C VAL A 617 39.69 36.08 11.57
N VAL A 618 40.10 35.19 10.67
CA VAL A 618 39.57 33.82 10.51
C VAL A 618 40.52 32.78 11.10
N LEU A 619 39.99 31.83 11.87
CA LEU A 619 40.75 30.73 12.47
C LEU A 619 40.27 29.38 11.93
N GLN A 620 41.20 28.47 11.66
CA GLN A 620 40.92 27.08 11.28
C GLN A 620 41.38 26.12 12.38
N GLN A 621 40.52 25.19 12.77
CA GLN A 621 40.79 24.20 13.81
C GLN A 621 40.29 22.81 13.37
N SER A 622 41.08 21.77 13.66
CA SER A 622 40.76 20.39 13.34
C SER A 622 40.49 19.58 14.60
N PHE A 623 39.49 18.70 14.56
CA PHE A 623 39.20 17.81 15.67
C PHE A 623 38.48 16.52 15.30
N GLU A 624 38.48 15.55 16.21
CA GLU A 624 37.78 14.27 16.02
C GLU A 624 36.42 14.23 16.73
N VAL A 625 35.47 13.53 16.09
CA VAL A 625 34.14 13.22 16.61
C VAL A 625 33.95 11.71 16.56
N VAL A 626 33.50 11.14 17.67
CA VAL A 626 33.20 9.71 17.81
C VAL A 626 31.70 9.49 17.73
N TYR A 627 31.26 8.74 16.72
CA TYR A 627 29.88 8.32 16.59
C TYR A 627 29.69 6.90 17.14
N VAL A 628 28.78 6.73 18.10
CA VAL A 628 28.42 5.42 18.65
C VAL A 628 27.24 4.85 17.86
N VAL A 629 27.40 3.64 17.33
CA VAL A 629 26.39 2.95 16.51
C VAL A 629 25.46 2.12 17.42
N GLY A 630 24.22 2.60 17.57
CA GLY A 630 23.14 1.86 18.21
C GLY A 630 22.34 1.03 17.20
N THR A 631 21.94 -0.18 17.57
CA THR A 631 21.12 -1.04 16.70
C THR A 631 19.64 -0.84 16.99
N HIS A 632 18.85 -0.50 15.98
CA HIS A 632 17.41 -0.31 16.08
C HIS A 632 16.72 -0.85 14.83
N GLN A 633 15.64 -1.61 14.97
CA GLN A 633 14.91 -2.13 13.81
C GLN A 633 14.12 -1.03 13.11
N CYS A 634 14.16 -0.98 11.78
CA CYS A 634 13.36 -0.03 11.04
C CYS A 634 11.87 -0.44 11.05
N PRO A 635 10.93 0.51 10.94
CA PRO A 635 9.50 0.20 10.93
C PRO A 635 9.05 -0.73 9.79
N GLU A 636 9.82 -0.84 8.71
CA GLU A 636 9.53 -1.77 7.60
C GLU A 636 9.90 -3.22 7.98
N CYS A 637 11.11 -3.44 8.52
CA CYS A 637 11.51 -4.76 9.02
C CYS A 637 10.68 -5.21 10.21
N GLN A 638 10.25 -4.30 11.09
CA GLN A 638 9.31 -4.66 12.16
C GLN A 638 7.98 -5.19 11.61
N LYS A 639 7.50 -4.66 10.48
CA LYS A 639 6.26 -5.13 9.85
C LYS A 639 6.40 -6.50 9.23
N SER A 640 7.56 -6.90 8.70
CA SER A 640 7.74 -8.23 8.12
C SER A 640 7.63 -9.37 9.15
N TYR A 641 7.85 -9.10 10.44
CA TYR A 641 7.60 -10.06 11.52
C TYR A 641 6.12 -10.20 11.90
N THR A 642 5.26 -9.31 11.39
CA THR A 642 3.81 -9.40 11.59
C THR A 642 3.15 -10.05 10.38
N ALA A 643 2.00 -10.70 10.57
CA ALA A 643 1.23 -11.29 9.46
C ALA A 643 0.75 -10.27 8.40
N ASN A 644 0.92 -8.97 8.66
CA ASN A 644 0.49 -7.86 7.80
C ASN A 644 1.63 -7.34 6.92
N VAL A 645 2.28 -8.24 6.19
CA VAL A 645 3.46 -7.93 5.35
C VAL A 645 3.08 -6.97 4.19
N TRP A 646 1.87 -7.11 3.64
CA TRP A 646 1.37 -6.27 2.55
C TRP A 646 0.26 -5.32 3.04
N ARG A 647 0.14 -4.15 2.40
CA ARG A 647 -0.92 -3.16 2.70
C ARG A 647 -1.96 -3.05 1.60
N ALA A 648 -1.62 -3.38 0.36
CA ALA A 648 -2.57 -3.41 -0.73
C ALA A 648 -2.47 -4.73 -1.49
N CYS A 649 -3.60 -5.31 -1.89
CA CYS A 649 -3.64 -6.44 -2.80
C CYS A 649 -4.53 -6.12 -4.00
N VAL A 650 -4.14 -6.61 -5.19
CA VAL A 650 -4.92 -6.52 -6.42
C VAL A 650 -5.24 -7.93 -6.86
N GLN A 651 -6.52 -8.30 -6.79
CA GLN A 651 -7.02 -9.62 -7.14
C GLN A 651 -7.60 -9.55 -8.54
N VAL A 652 -6.88 -10.10 -9.51
CA VAL A 652 -7.33 -10.13 -10.91
C VAL A 652 -8.06 -11.44 -11.14
N ARG A 653 -9.31 -11.38 -11.60
CA ARG A 653 -10.15 -12.56 -11.87
C ARG A 653 -10.78 -12.49 -13.25
N GLN A 654 -10.89 -13.64 -13.89
CA GLN A 654 -11.62 -13.80 -15.14
C GLN A 654 -12.47 -15.07 -15.09
N LYS A 655 -13.80 -14.89 -15.18
CA LYS A 655 -14.77 -15.98 -15.08
C LYS A 655 -15.03 -16.63 -16.45
N VAL A 656 -14.03 -17.33 -16.98
CA VAL A 656 -14.10 -18.01 -18.28
C VAL A 656 -13.54 -19.42 -18.18
N LEU A 657 -14.01 -20.35 -19.02
CA LEU A 657 -13.55 -21.73 -19.06
C LEU A 657 -12.10 -21.88 -19.58
N HIS A 658 -11.66 -20.98 -20.46
CA HIS A 658 -10.30 -20.90 -20.99
C HIS A 658 -9.68 -19.51 -20.74
N LYS A 659 -8.38 -19.47 -20.42
CA LYS A 659 -7.71 -18.26 -19.90
C LYS A 659 -6.84 -17.52 -20.93
N ARG A 660 -7.30 -17.37 -22.17
CA ARG A 660 -6.49 -16.79 -23.28
C ARG A 660 -6.08 -15.33 -23.06
N THR A 661 -7.05 -14.48 -22.81
CA THR A 661 -6.84 -13.07 -22.45
C THR A 661 -5.96 -12.89 -21.22
N PHE A 662 -6.02 -13.84 -20.29
CA PHE A 662 -5.20 -13.83 -19.10
C PHE A 662 -3.72 -14.15 -19.41
N LEU A 663 -3.47 -15.15 -20.27
CA LEU A 663 -2.12 -15.46 -20.78
C LEU A 663 -1.54 -14.27 -21.56
N PHE A 664 -2.38 -13.61 -22.36
CA PHE A 664 -2.01 -12.39 -23.08
C PHE A 664 -1.66 -11.23 -22.13
N LEU A 665 -2.48 -11.02 -21.09
CA LEU A 665 -2.25 -10.01 -20.06
C LEU A 665 -0.95 -10.24 -19.29
N GLU A 666 -0.63 -11.49 -18.95
CA GLU A 666 0.63 -11.86 -18.29
C GLU A 666 1.84 -11.42 -19.13
N GLN A 667 1.81 -11.61 -20.44
CA GLN A 667 2.89 -11.16 -21.33
C GLN A 667 2.99 -9.63 -21.41
N LEU A 668 1.85 -8.93 -21.43
CA LEU A 668 1.86 -7.46 -21.44
C LEU A 668 2.39 -6.87 -20.12
N ILE A 669 2.07 -7.48 -18.98
CA ILE A 669 2.64 -7.10 -17.68
C ILE A 669 4.16 -7.24 -17.68
N MET A 670 4.69 -8.29 -18.31
CA MET A 670 6.14 -8.50 -18.45
C MET A 670 6.77 -7.48 -19.40
N LYS A 671 6.17 -7.27 -20.58
CA LYS A 671 6.65 -6.33 -21.60
C LYS A 671 6.76 -4.90 -21.08
N HIS A 672 5.80 -4.46 -20.28
CA HIS A 672 5.82 -3.12 -19.67
C HIS A 672 6.49 -3.05 -18.29
N GLY A 673 6.92 -4.19 -17.73
CA GLY A 673 7.57 -4.24 -16.41
C GLY A 673 6.68 -3.77 -15.25
N ALA A 674 5.34 -3.95 -15.37
CA ALA A 674 4.38 -3.40 -14.40
C ALA A 674 4.38 -4.14 -13.04
N HIS A 675 4.99 -5.33 -12.97
CA HIS A 675 5.06 -6.19 -11.77
C HIS A 675 6.27 -5.90 -10.87
N ARG A 676 7.17 -4.97 -11.22
CA ARG A 676 8.42 -4.71 -10.48
C ARG A 676 8.21 -4.29 -9.02
N ASP A 677 7.12 -3.57 -8.74
CA ASP A 677 6.80 -3.06 -7.40
C ASP A 677 6.04 -4.08 -6.53
N THR A 678 5.82 -5.31 -7.04
CA THR A 678 5.07 -6.34 -6.31
C THR A 678 5.98 -7.06 -5.30
N LEU A 679 5.43 -7.37 -4.12
CA LEU A 679 6.12 -8.15 -3.09
C LEU A 679 6.01 -9.65 -3.38
N ASN A 680 4.82 -10.09 -3.76
CA ASN A 680 4.49 -11.49 -4.02
C ASN A 680 3.36 -11.57 -5.06
N ILE A 681 3.38 -12.64 -5.85
CA ILE A 681 2.39 -13.00 -6.85
C ILE A 681 1.90 -14.42 -6.53
N LYS A 682 0.63 -14.54 -6.13
CA LYS A 682 0.02 -15.84 -5.79
C LYS A 682 -1.05 -16.22 -6.80
N GLU A 683 -1.00 -17.46 -7.27
CA GLU A 683 -2.07 -18.00 -8.11
C GLU A 683 -3.31 -18.31 -7.27
N ALA A 684 -4.48 -18.01 -7.84
CA ALA A 684 -5.78 -18.32 -7.25
C ALA A 684 -6.68 -18.96 -8.29
N LYS A 685 -7.80 -19.55 -7.84
CA LYS A 685 -8.83 -20.03 -8.76
C LYS A 685 -9.30 -18.84 -9.63
N ASP A 686 -9.36 -19.06 -10.94
CA ASP A 686 -9.82 -18.09 -11.94
C ASP A 686 -8.98 -16.79 -12.02
N GLY A 687 -7.74 -16.77 -11.51
CA GLY A 687 -6.84 -15.62 -11.69
C GLY A 687 -5.56 -15.61 -10.85
N ILE A 688 -5.03 -14.42 -10.56
CA ILE A 688 -3.80 -14.20 -9.78
C ILE A 688 -3.98 -13.01 -8.83
N ASP A 689 -3.34 -13.07 -7.66
CA ASP A 689 -3.28 -11.99 -6.67
C ASP A 689 -1.89 -11.35 -6.62
N PHE A 690 -1.85 -10.02 -6.74
CA PHE A 690 -0.64 -9.21 -6.63
C PHE A 690 -0.61 -8.47 -5.29
N TYR A 691 0.46 -8.61 -4.53
CA TYR A 691 0.63 -7.96 -3.24
C TYR A 691 1.58 -6.77 -3.32
N PHE A 692 1.19 -5.65 -2.72
CA PHE A 692 1.93 -4.39 -2.73
C PHE A 692 2.17 -3.87 -1.30
N SER A 693 3.33 -3.23 -1.11
CA SER A 693 3.71 -2.61 0.16
C SER A 693 2.93 -1.31 0.43
N GLN A 694 2.63 -0.55 -0.64
CA GLN A 694 1.95 0.73 -0.58
C GLN A 694 0.70 0.74 -1.48
N ARG A 695 -0.32 1.52 -1.09
CA ARG A 695 -1.55 1.70 -1.87
C ARG A 695 -1.29 2.33 -3.24
N ASN A 696 -0.38 3.29 -3.33
CA ASN A 696 -0.12 4.03 -4.57
C ASN A 696 0.40 3.11 -5.70
N GLN A 697 1.22 2.12 -5.36
CA GLN A 697 1.71 1.11 -6.29
C GLN A 697 0.56 0.26 -6.86
N ALA A 698 -0.36 -0.18 -5.98
CA ALA A 698 -1.55 -0.92 -6.39
C ALA A 698 -2.48 -0.10 -7.31
N VAL A 699 -2.69 1.19 -7.00
CA VAL A 699 -3.50 2.07 -7.85
C VAL A 699 -2.87 2.24 -9.24
N LYS A 700 -1.55 2.48 -9.30
CA LYS A 700 -0.80 2.55 -10.56
C LYS A 700 -0.94 1.27 -11.38
N PHE A 701 -0.88 0.11 -10.73
CA PHE A 701 -1.09 -1.18 -11.39
C PHE A 701 -2.53 -1.37 -11.89
N VAL A 702 -3.53 -0.97 -11.11
CA VAL A 702 -4.94 -0.99 -11.54
C VAL A 702 -5.17 -0.07 -12.74
N ASP A 703 -4.55 1.11 -12.77
CA ASP A 703 -4.68 2.02 -13.91
C ASP A 703 -3.98 1.48 -15.16
N PHE A 704 -2.86 0.76 -15.00
CA PHE A 704 -2.28 -0.03 -16.08
C PHE A 704 -3.27 -1.08 -16.61
N LEU A 705 -3.93 -1.86 -15.73
CA LEU A 705 -4.91 -2.86 -16.17
C LEU A 705 -6.08 -2.23 -16.97
N LYS A 706 -6.61 -1.09 -16.52
CA LYS A 706 -7.66 -0.34 -17.25
C LYS A 706 -7.21 0.14 -18.63
N SER A 707 -5.92 0.40 -18.81
CA SER A 707 -5.37 0.86 -20.10
C SER A 707 -5.16 -0.27 -21.12
N VAL A 708 -5.20 -1.52 -20.68
CA VAL A 708 -4.86 -2.69 -21.53
C VAL A 708 -6.06 -3.60 -21.76
N VAL A 709 -6.91 -3.81 -20.75
CA VAL A 709 -8.02 -4.78 -20.77
C VAL A 709 -9.29 -4.12 -20.20
N PRO A 710 -10.51 -4.44 -20.70
CA PRO A 710 -11.74 -3.99 -20.09
C PRO A 710 -11.91 -4.64 -18.71
N VAL A 711 -11.76 -3.84 -17.66
CA VAL A 711 -11.86 -4.30 -16.27
C VAL A 711 -12.91 -3.52 -15.49
N PHE A 712 -13.50 -4.20 -14.51
CA PHE A 712 -14.31 -3.61 -13.47
C PHE A 712 -13.58 -3.72 -12.13
N VAL A 713 -13.52 -2.61 -11.39
CA VAL A 713 -12.71 -2.52 -10.18
C VAL A 713 -13.60 -2.18 -8.99
N LYS A 714 -13.53 -2.99 -7.94
CA LYS A 714 -14.11 -2.75 -6.62
C LYS A 714 -13.00 -2.59 -5.59
N ASN A 715 -13.12 -1.58 -4.72
CA ASN A 715 -12.17 -1.32 -3.64
C ASN A 715 -12.81 -1.58 -2.27
N SER A 716 -12.12 -2.33 -1.41
CA SER A 716 -12.52 -2.55 -0.03
C SER A 716 -11.35 -2.23 0.93
N PRO A 717 -11.51 -1.24 1.81
CA PRO A 717 -10.57 -1.00 2.90
C PRO A 717 -10.93 -1.83 4.14
N GLU A 718 -9.92 -2.42 4.77
CA GLU A 718 -10.01 -3.14 6.05
C GLU A 718 -9.17 -2.39 7.09
N LEU A 719 -9.75 -2.07 8.26
CA LEU A 719 -9.02 -1.40 9.33
C LEU A 719 -8.18 -2.43 10.11
N ILE A 720 -6.88 -2.19 10.21
CA ILE A 720 -5.97 -3.00 11.04
C ILE A 720 -5.90 -2.41 12.45
N SER A 721 -5.62 -1.11 12.54
CA SER A 721 -5.42 -0.42 13.81
C SER A 721 -5.66 1.08 13.67
N GLU A 722 -5.96 1.73 14.78
CA GLU A 722 -6.17 3.17 14.89
C GLU A 722 -5.34 3.70 16.05
N ASP A 723 -4.45 4.65 15.78
CA ASP A 723 -3.70 5.36 16.80
C ASP A 723 -4.53 6.54 17.30
N ILE A 724 -5.01 6.43 18.55
CA ILE A 724 -5.84 7.43 19.21
C ILE A 724 -5.13 8.77 19.44
N HIS A 725 -3.80 8.77 19.57
CA HIS A 725 -3.05 10.00 19.86
C HIS A 725 -2.86 10.85 18.60
N THR A 726 -2.64 10.20 17.46
CA THR A 726 -2.47 10.88 16.17
C THR A 726 -3.72 10.87 15.31
N SER A 727 -4.78 10.16 15.74
CA SER A 727 -5.98 9.88 14.94
C SER A 727 -5.64 9.27 13.56
N THR A 728 -4.51 8.56 13.44
CA THR A 728 -4.10 7.92 12.19
C THR A 728 -4.55 6.46 12.15
N LYS A 729 -5.12 6.06 11.02
CA LYS A 729 -5.65 4.70 10.81
C LYS A 729 -4.74 3.91 9.89
N SER A 730 -4.32 2.73 10.34
CA SER A 730 -3.65 1.75 9.50
C SER A 730 -4.69 0.85 8.85
N MET A 731 -4.81 0.93 7.53
CA MET A 731 -5.74 0.12 6.75
C MET A 731 -5.00 -0.79 5.77
N LYS A 732 -5.59 -1.95 5.48
CA LYS A 732 -5.31 -2.74 4.27
C LYS A 732 -6.32 -2.39 3.18
N PHE A 733 -5.90 -2.52 1.94
CA PHE A 733 -6.74 -2.25 0.78
C PHE A 733 -6.78 -3.49 -0.12
N ALA A 734 -7.96 -3.97 -0.43
CA ALA A 734 -8.14 -4.99 -1.46
C ALA A 734 -8.83 -4.37 -2.68
N PHE A 735 -8.22 -4.59 -3.84
CA PHE A 735 -8.78 -4.21 -5.14
C PHE A 735 -9.20 -5.49 -5.86
N SER A 736 -10.50 -5.72 -5.97
CA SER A 736 -11.06 -6.81 -6.77
C SER A 736 -11.23 -6.29 -8.21
N VAL A 737 -10.50 -6.90 -9.14
CA VAL A 737 -10.47 -6.55 -10.56
C VAL A 737 -11.05 -7.71 -11.35
N ASP A 738 -12.25 -7.51 -11.88
CA ASP A 738 -12.94 -8.48 -12.72
C ASP A 738 -12.73 -8.11 -14.20
N ILE A 739 -12.13 -9.02 -14.97
CA ILE A 739 -12.01 -8.91 -16.43
C ILE A 739 -13.33 -9.37 -17.07
N VAL A 740 -13.72 -8.72 -18.17
CA VAL A 740 -14.90 -9.13 -18.95
C VAL A 740 -14.78 -10.62 -19.36
N PRO A 741 -15.82 -11.45 -19.12
CA PRO A 741 -15.81 -12.88 -19.41
C PRO A 741 -16.11 -13.18 -20.89
N ILE A 742 -15.42 -12.49 -21.80
CA ILE A 742 -15.47 -12.71 -23.25
C ILE A 742 -14.01 -12.79 -23.71
N CYS A 743 -13.68 -13.77 -24.53
CA CYS A 743 -12.37 -13.94 -25.14
C CYS A 743 -12.40 -13.56 -26.63
N LYS A 744 -11.21 -13.52 -27.22
CA LYS A 744 -11.04 -13.40 -28.67
C LYS A 744 -11.58 -14.66 -29.34
N ASP A 745 -12.26 -14.47 -30.46
CA ASP A 745 -12.88 -15.47 -31.33
C ASP A 745 -14.16 -16.12 -30.77
N ASP A 746 -14.71 -15.61 -29.66
CA ASP A 746 -15.98 -16.09 -29.10
C ASP A 746 -17.20 -15.55 -29.88
N LEU A 747 -18.26 -16.36 -29.92
CA LEU A 747 -19.56 -15.96 -30.45
C LEU A 747 -20.41 -15.33 -29.34
N VAL A 748 -21.03 -14.21 -29.64
CA VAL A 748 -21.77 -13.40 -28.65
C VAL A 748 -23.15 -13.07 -29.19
N ALA A 749 -24.17 -13.24 -28.33
CA ALA A 749 -25.51 -12.72 -28.54
C ALA A 749 -25.70 -11.44 -27.70
N LEU A 750 -25.90 -10.31 -28.38
CA LEU A 750 -26.10 -9.01 -27.76
C LEU A 750 -27.57 -8.80 -27.37
N PRO A 751 -27.85 -8.17 -26.22
CA PRO A 751 -29.17 -7.68 -25.91
C PRO A 751 -29.67 -6.68 -26.97
N LEU A 752 -30.91 -6.82 -27.42
CA LEU A 752 -31.49 -6.01 -28.51
C LEU A 752 -31.43 -4.49 -28.26
N GLU A 753 -31.59 -4.06 -27.00
CA GLU A 753 -31.46 -2.64 -26.64
C GLU A 753 -30.04 -2.12 -26.84
N LEU A 754 -29.04 -2.95 -26.55
CA LEU A 754 -27.63 -2.60 -26.67
C LEU A 754 -27.23 -2.55 -28.15
N ALA A 755 -27.63 -3.55 -28.94
CA ALA A 755 -27.38 -3.61 -30.38
C ALA A 755 -27.92 -2.35 -31.11
N LYS A 756 -29.14 -1.92 -30.78
CA LYS A 756 -29.73 -0.67 -31.32
C LYS A 756 -28.94 0.58 -30.95
N ARG A 757 -28.42 0.66 -29.72
CA ARG A 757 -27.62 1.81 -29.26
C ARG A 757 -26.24 1.86 -29.91
N ILE A 758 -25.64 0.71 -30.16
CA ILE A 758 -24.28 0.60 -30.71
C ILE A 758 -24.35 0.48 -32.24
N GLY A 759 -24.85 1.55 -32.87
CA GLY A 759 -24.87 1.68 -34.32
C GLY A 759 -25.87 0.77 -35.04
N ASN A 760 -26.87 0.23 -34.32
CA ASN A 760 -27.87 -0.70 -34.85
C ASN A 760 -27.22 -1.92 -35.54
N ILE A 761 -26.21 -2.48 -34.88
CA ILE A 761 -25.51 -3.70 -35.31
C ILE A 761 -26.43 -4.93 -35.18
N SER A 762 -26.15 -5.97 -35.97
CA SER A 762 -26.78 -7.27 -35.78
C SER A 762 -26.52 -7.81 -34.37
N PRO A 763 -27.51 -8.39 -33.68
CA PRO A 763 -27.32 -8.91 -32.32
C PRO A 763 -26.32 -10.07 -32.21
N ILE A 764 -26.13 -10.85 -33.28
CA ILE A 764 -25.14 -11.94 -33.31
C ILE A 764 -23.82 -11.40 -33.83
N CYS A 765 -22.78 -11.46 -33.00
CA CYS A 765 -21.48 -10.87 -33.30
C CYS A 765 -20.33 -11.80 -32.87
N LEU A 766 -19.19 -11.67 -33.55
CA LEU A 766 -17.92 -12.28 -33.14
C LEU A 766 -17.05 -11.26 -32.40
N CYS A 767 -16.41 -11.70 -31.32
CA CYS A 767 -15.41 -10.90 -30.62
C CYS A 767 -14.05 -11.05 -31.31
N TRP A 768 -13.69 -10.13 -32.21
CA TRP A 768 -12.45 -10.27 -32.97
C TRP A 768 -11.21 -9.73 -32.23
N ARG A 769 -11.39 -8.78 -31.30
CA ARG A 769 -10.29 -8.20 -30.51
C ARG A 769 -10.75 -7.71 -29.14
N ILE A 770 -9.89 -7.92 -28.16
CA ILE A 770 -10.04 -7.39 -26.80
C ILE A 770 -8.89 -6.40 -26.57
N GLY A 771 -9.24 -5.13 -26.42
CA GLY A 771 -8.31 -4.04 -26.10
C GLY A 771 -8.68 -3.38 -24.78
N THR A 772 -8.76 -2.06 -24.73
CA THR A 772 -9.39 -1.31 -23.61
C THR A 772 -10.91 -1.51 -23.55
N SER A 773 -11.50 -1.76 -24.72
CA SER A 773 -12.90 -2.12 -24.97
C SER A 773 -12.99 -3.51 -25.60
N VAL A 774 -14.20 -4.08 -25.57
CA VAL A 774 -14.53 -5.30 -26.30
C VAL A 774 -14.91 -4.89 -27.73
N ASN A 775 -14.20 -5.39 -28.73
CA ASN A 775 -14.46 -5.07 -30.13
C ASN A 775 -15.16 -6.23 -30.81
N LEU A 776 -16.34 -5.96 -31.35
CA LEU A 776 -17.23 -6.91 -31.99
C LEU A 776 -17.28 -6.66 -33.50
N LEU A 777 -17.50 -7.74 -34.24
CA LEU A 777 -17.64 -7.76 -35.69
C LEU A 777 -18.86 -8.60 -36.07
N ASP A 778 -19.72 -8.05 -36.91
CA ASP A 778 -20.74 -8.82 -37.60
C ASP A 778 -20.13 -9.47 -38.87
N PRO A 779 -20.07 -10.81 -38.96
CA PRO A 779 -19.49 -11.51 -40.11
C PRO A 779 -20.29 -11.33 -41.41
N GLN A 780 -21.60 -11.03 -41.35
CA GLN A 780 -22.44 -10.91 -42.54
C GLN A 780 -22.34 -9.53 -43.20
N THR A 781 -22.14 -8.47 -42.41
CA THR A 781 -22.17 -7.07 -42.89
C THR A 781 -20.83 -6.33 -42.76
N LEU A 782 -19.84 -6.91 -42.08
CA LEU A 782 -18.58 -6.25 -41.69
C LEU A 782 -18.78 -4.96 -40.87
N THR A 783 -19.91 -4.83 -40.20
CA THR A 783 -20.11 -3.75 -39.23
C THR A 783 -19.32 -4.07 -37.95
N SER A 784 -18.67 -3.06 -37.40
CA SER A 784 -17.77 -3.20 -36.25
C SER A 784 -18.29 -2.32 -35.12
N ALA A 785 -18.34 -2.85 -33.91
CA ALA A 785 -18.87 -2.19 -32.74
C ALA A 785 -17.87 -2.27 -31.58
N GLU A 786 -17.77 -1.22 -30.78
CA GLU A 786 -16.91 -1.19 -29.61
C GLU A 786 -17.74 -1.00 -28.34
N ILE A 787 -17.54 -1.89 -27.36
CA ILE A 787 -18.22 -1.85 -26.07
C ILE A 787 -17.21 -1.48 -24.99
N ALA A 788 -17.35 -0.29 -24.43
CA ALA A 788 -16.55 0.15 -23.29
C ALA A 788 -16.94 -0.63 -22.01
N ALA A 789 -15.96 -0.93 -21.16
CA ALA A 789 -16.19 -1.68 -19.91
C ALA A 789 -17.33 -1.12 -19.03
N PRO A 790 -17.46 0.21 -18.80
CA PRO A 790 -18.55 0.74 -17.97
C PRO A 790 -19.95 0.56 -18.56
N ILE A 791 -20.07 0.31 -19.88
CA ILE A 791 -21.35 0.04 -20.53
C ILE A 791 -21.72 -1.44 -20.35
N TYR A 792 -20.74 -2.33 -20.53
CA TYR A 792 -20.89 -3.77 -20.35
C TYR A 792 -21.33 -4.13 -18.92
N TRP A 793 -20.71 -3.54 -17.90
CA TRP A 793 -20.98 -3.86 -16.49
C TRP A 793 -22.26 -3.20 -15.92
N ARG A 794 -23.10 -2.55 -16.74
CA ARG A 794 -24.43 -2.11 -16.29
C ARG A 794 -25.35 -3.32 -16.25
N GLU A 795 -26.15 -3.46 -15.18
CA GLU A 795 -26.98 -4.66 -14.91
C GLU A 795 -27.85 -5.13 -16.08
N LYS A 796 -28.32 -4.22 -16.95
CA LYS A 796 -29.14 -4.55 -18.14
C LYS A 796 -28.35 -5.00 -19.37
N HIS A 797 -27.01 -5.01 -19.32
CA HIS A 797 -26.13 -5.22 -20.47
C HIS A 797 -25.03 -6.26 -20.19
N GLN A 798 -25.13 -7.01 -19.10
CA GLN A 798 -24.22 -8.11 -18.82
C GLN A 798 -24.70 -9.36 -19.56
N PHE A 799 -23.97 -9.76 -20.60
CA PHE A 799 -24.21 -10.97 -21.38
C PHE A 799 -22.93 -11.83 -21.40
N GLY A 800 -23.09 -13.15 -21.49
CA GLY A 800 -21.98 -14.09 -21.64
C GLY A 800 -21.61 -14.37 -23.10
N ALA A 801 -20.55 -15.14 -23.32
CA ALA A 801 -20.33 -15.77 -24.61
C ALA A 801 -21.44 -16.81 -24.86
N LEU A 802 -21.97 -16.85 -26.09
CA LEU A 802 -22.93 -17.84 -26.54
C LEU A 802 -22.24 -19.19 -26.73
N ALA A 803 -21.06 -19.16 -27.35
CA ALA A 803 -20.21 -20.32 -27.61
C ALA A 803 -18.74 -19.93 -27.41
N ASP A 804 -18.00 -20.76 -26.67
CA ASP A 804 -16.56 -20.59 -26.44
C ASP A 804 -15.75 -21.19 -27.60
N MET A 805 -14.46 -20.85 -27.72
CA MET A 805 -13.60 -21.42 -28.78
C MET A 805 -13.55 -22.97 -28.78
N LYS A 806 -13.76 -23.62 -27.64
CA LYS A 806 -13.72 -25.10 -27.54
C LYS A 806 -14.83 -25.80 -28.34
N GLU A 807 -15.88 -25.07 -28.70
CA GLU A 807 -17.02 -25.58 -29.47
C GLU A 807 -16.86 -25.37 -30.98
N LEU A 808 -15.74 -24.80 -31.42
CA LEU A 808 -15.46 -24.64 -32.84
C LEU A 808 -15.36 -26.00 -33.55
N VAL A 809 -16.03 -26.09 -34.69
CA VAL A 809 -16.04 -27.26 -35.58
C VAL A 809 -15.26 -26.93 -36.85
N GLU A 810 -14.57 -27.93 -37.40
CA GLU A 810 -13.86 -27.81 -38.67
C GLU A 810 -14.84 -27.91 -39.86
N PHE A 811 -14.78 -26.92 -40.72
CA PHE A 811 -15.47 -26.83 -42.00
C PHE A 811 -14.46 -26.80 -43.14
N VAL A 812 -14.82 -27.38 -44.28
CA VAL A 812 -14.04 -27.29 -45.51
C VAL A 812 -14.79 -26.43 -46.51
N VAL A 813 -14.06 -25.49 -47.10
CA VAL A 813 -14.59 -24.53 -48.06
C VAL A 813 -14.69 -25.19 -49.43
N LEU A 814 -15.90 -25.29 -49.97
CA LEU A 814 -16.16 -25.85 -51.30
C LEU A 814 -16.11 -24.77 -52.39
N ASP A 815 -16.59 -23.58 -52.05
CA ASP A 815 -16.60 -22.44 -52.96
C ASP A 815 -16.54 -21.13 -52.18
N ILE A 816 -15.92 -20.10 -52.76
CA ILE A 816 -15.84 -18.77 -52.16
C ILE A 816 -15.86 -17.66 -53.22
N GLU A 817 -16.88 -16.80 -53.13
CA GLU A 817 -17.09 -15.68 -54.04
C GLU A 817 -16.99 -14.34 -53.27
N PRO A 818 -15.93 -13.53 -53.51
CA PRO A 818 -15.81 -12.23 -52.86
C PRO A 818 -16.80 -11.22 -53.46
N THR A 819 -17.61 -10.58 -52.61
CA THR A 819 -18.64 -9.60 -53.00
C THR A 819 -18.06 -8.23 -53.43
N GLY A 820 -16.76 -8.01 -53.24
CA GLY A 820 -16.04 -6.77 -53.54
C GLY A 820 -16.07 -5.71 -52.43
N TYR A 821 -16.90 -5.87 -51.40
CA TYR A 821 -16.93 -4.97 -50.25
C TYR A 821 -15.75 -5.28 -49.30
N ARG A 822 -14.87 -4.28 -49.09
CA ARG A 822 -13.67 -4.39 -48.25
C ARG A 822 -13.66 -3.31 -47.17
N LYS A 823 -13.38 -3.72 -45.93
CA LYS A 823 -13.23 -2.81 -44.78
C LYS A 823 -11.96 -3.16 -44.02
N GLY A 824 -10.89 -2.41 -44.29
CA GLY A 824 -9.56 -2.68 -43.73
C GLY A 824 -8.99 -4.02 -44.22
N LYS A 825 -8.68 -4.91 -43.27
CA LYS A 825 -8.20 -6.26 -43.58
C LYS A 825 -9.33 -7.17 -44.08
N TRP A 826 -10.57 -6.98 -43.62
CA TRP A 826 -11.67 -7.89 -43.95
C TRP A 826 -12.23 -7.63 -45.36
N VAL A 827 -12.48 -8.72 -46.08
CA VAL A 827 -13.16 -8.75 -47.38
C VAL A 827 -14.39 -9.63 -47.23
N LEU A 828 -15.55 -9.08 -47.57
CA LEU A 828 -16.81 -9.81 -47.46
C LEU A 828 -16.91 -10.80 -48.62
N ALA A 829 -17.06 -12.07 -48.30
CA ALA A 829 -17.24 -13.14 -49.28
C ALA A 829 -18.43 -14.02 -48.92
N GLU A 830 -19.05 -14.58 -49.94
CA GLU A 830 -20.05 -15.63 -49.84
C GLU A 830 -19.32 -16.98 -49.96
N ALA A 831 -19.49 -17.85 -48.99
CA ALA A 831 -18.80 -19.14 -48.93
C ALA A 831 -19.80 -20.29 -48.80
N THR A 832 -19.57 -21.33 -49.60
CA THR A 832 -20.27 -22.60 -49.46
C THR A 832 -19.35 -23.57 -48.73
N VAL A 833 -19.79 -24.06 -47.58
CA VAL A 833 -18.98 -24.90 -46.68
C VAL A 833 -19.68 -26.21 -46.34
N ALA A 834 -18.88 -27.25 -46.15
CA ALA A 834 -19.31 -28.53 -45.62
C ALA A 834 -18.54 -28.85 -44.35
N ARG A 835 -19.14 -29.57 -43.41
CA ARG A 835 -18.43 -30.00 -42.20
C ARG A 835 -17.39 -31.06 -42.56
N ALA A 836 -16.17 -30.96 -42.03
CA ALA A 836 -15.11 -31.91 -42.33
C ALA A 836 -15.50 -33.36 -41.96
N SER A 837 -16.20 -33.55 -40.85
CA SER A 837 -16.69 -34.86 -40.40
C SER A 837 -17.80 -35.47 -41.27
N ASP A 838 -18.58 -34.63 -41.95
CA ASP A 838 -19.71 -35.08 -42.77
C ASP A 838 -19.29 -35.35 -44.22
N MET A 839 -18.12 -34.84 -44.62
CA MET A 839 -17.57 -34.96 -45.95
C MET A 839 -17.27 -36.42 -46.29
N GLY A 840 -17.88 -36.93 -47.37
CA GLY A 840 -17.76 -38.32 -47.81
C GLY A 840 -18.80 -39.29 -47.24
N ALA A 841 -19.63 -38.84 -46.29
CA ALA A 841 -20.76 -39.61 -45.77
C ALA A 841 -22.12 -38.96 -46.09
N ASN A 842 -22.23 -37.64 -46.00
CA ASN A 842 -23.44 -36.87 -46.26
C ASN A 842 -23.17 -35.68 -47.21
N ASP A 843 -24.12 -35.32 -48.06
CA ASP A 843 -24.04 -34.21 -49.03
C ASP A 843 -24.59 -32.87 -48.48
N THR A 844 -24.64 -32.69 -47.15
CA THR A 844 -25.15 -31.46 -46.55
C THR A 844 -24.14 -30.32 -46.69
N THR A 845 -24.54 -29.26 -47.39
CA THR A 845 -23.76 -28.02 -47.55
C THR A 845 -24.47 -26.86 -46.88
N TYR A 846 -23.68 -25.92 -46.35
CA TYR A 846 -24.17 -24.72 -45.69
C TYR A 846 -23.67 -23.49 -46.47
N PHE A 847 -24.56 -22.51 -46.62
CA PHE A 847 -24.24 -21.23 -47.22
C PHE A 847 -24.02 -20.18 -46.12
N THR A 848 -22.90 -19.45 -46.17
CA THR A 848 -22.61 -18.41 -45.17
C THR A 848 -21.84 -17.23 -45.76
N ARG A 849 -22.12 -16.04 -45.23
CA ARG A 849 -21.32 -14.83 -45.50
C ARG A 849 -20.22 -14.72 -44.47
N THR A 850 -18.99 -14.53 -44.94
CA THR A 850 -17.80 -14.50 -44.10
C THR A 850 -16.96 -13.24 -44.31
N HIS A 851 -16.29 -12.84 -43.25
CA HIS A 851 -15.32 -11.76 -43.24
C HIS A 851 -13.91 -12.19 -43.67
N LEU A 852 -13.71 -13.49 -43.87
CA LEU A 852 -12.43 -14.12 -44.21
C LEU A 852 -12.18 -14.25 -45.72
N GLY A 853 -12.87 -13.44 -46.54
CA GLY A 853 -12.83 -13.57 -48.01
C GLY A 853 -11.44 -13.44 -48.65
N HIS A 854 -10.51 -12.72 -48.00
CA HIS A 854 -9.13 -12.62 -48.51
C HIS A 854 -8.23 -13.81 -48.14
N MET A 855 -8.63 -14.63 -47.16
CA MET A 855 -7.75 -15.60 -46.49
C MET A 855 -8.11 -17.03 -46.88
N LEU A 856 -9.39 -17.28 -47.12
CA LEU A 856 -9.91 -18.58 -47.50
C LEU A 856 -9.85 -18.74 -49.02
N GLN A 857 -9.41 -19.92 -49.44
CA GLN A 857 -9.46 -20.43 -50.80
C GLN A 857 -10.28 -21.72 -50.82
N VAL A 858 -10.68 -22.15 -52.02
CA VAL A 858 -11.39 -23.41 -52.20
C VAL A 858 -10.50 -24.57 -51.77
N GLY A 859 -11.04 -25.49 -50.97
CA GLY A 859 -10.33 -26.63 -50.39
C GLY A 859 -9.66 -26.36 -49.03
N ASP A 860 -9.66 -25.11 -48.55
CA ASP A 860 -9.14 -24.79 -47.22
C ASP A 860 -10.06 -25.30 -46.09
N SER A 861 -9.44 -25.69 -44.97
CA SER A 861 -10.16 -25.89 -43.71
C SER A 861 -10.33 -24.56 -42.96
N ALA A 862 -11.50 -24.35 -42.37
CA ALA A 862 -11.84 -23.20 -41.53
C ALA A 862 -12.54 -23.67 -40.25
N MET A 863 -12.23 -23.03 -39.12
CA MET A 863 -12.97 -23.24 -37.88
C MET A 863 -14.18 -22.32 -37.83
N GLY A 864 -15.34 -22.86 -37.46
CA GLY A 864 -16.57 -22.10 -37.31
C GLY A 864 -17.53 -22.67 -36.27
N TYR A 865 -18.53 -21.87 -35.94
CA TYR A 865 -19.67 -22.29 -35.14
C TYR A 865 -20.78 -22.77 -36.06
N LEU A 866 -21.33 -23.94 -35.75
CA LEU A 866 -22.60 -24.38 -36.30
C LEU A 866 -23.70 -23.90 -35.35
N LEU A 867 -24.64 -23.10 -35.85
CA LEU A 867 -25.81 -22.66 -35.09
C LEU A 867 -27.01 -23.58 -35.32
N THR A 868 -27.11 -24.14 -36.52
CA THR A 868 -28.20 -25.06 -36.88
C THR A 868 -28.07 -26.38 -36.10
N GLY A 869 -29.07 -26.69 -35.27
CA GLY A 869 -29.14 -27.94 -34.50
C GLY A 869 -28.37 -27.93 -33.18
N THR A 870 -27.70 -26.83 -32.83
CA THR A 870 -27.14 -26.60 -31.49
C THR A 870 -28.13 -25.81 -30.64
N ASN A 871 -28.47 -26.32 -29.47
CA ASN A 871 -29.35 -25.62 -28.54
C ASN A 871 -28.53 -24.80 -27.56
N PHE A 872 -28.53 -23.48 -27.73
CA PHE A 872 -27.94 -22.56 -26.77
C PHE A 872 -28.99 -22.16 -25.73
N ASN A 873 -28.77 -22.53 -24.47
CA ASN A 873 -29.66 -22.16 -23.36
C ASN A 873 -29.40 -20.70 -22.93
N SER A 874 -29.70 -19.73 -23.80
CA SER A 874 -29.48 -18.29 -23.56
C SER A 874 -30.72 -17.48 -23.89
N ALA A 875 -31.17 -16.67 -22.93
CA ALA A 875 -32.35 -15.83 -23.08
C ALA A 875 -32.18 -14.74 -24.16
N GLU A 876 -30.93 -14.31 -24.42
CA GLU A 876 -30.62 -13.33 -25.45
C GLU A 876 -30.85 -13.88 -26.85
N LEU A 877 -30.49 -15.14 -27.11
CA LEU A 877 -30.73 -15.80 -28.39
C LEU A 877 -32.22 -16.03 -28.61
N ASP A 878 -32.93 -16.53 -27.60
CA ASP A 878 -34.38 -16.72 -27.65
C ASP A 878 -35.09 -15.40 -28.02
N ALA A 879 -34.68 -14.29 -27.42
CA ALA A 879 -35.22 -12.97 -27.72
C ALA A 879 -34.90 -12.49 -29.15
N ILE A 880 -33.77 -12.92 -29.74
CA ILE A 880 -33.41 -12.62 -31.12
C ILE A 880 -34.28 -13.43 -32.08
N GLU A 881 -34.49 -14.72 -31.80
CA GLU A 881 -35.35 -15.62 -32.58
C GLU A 881 -36.82 -15.16 -32.59
N GLU A 882 -37.34 -14.74 -31.43
CA GLU A 882 -38.70 -14.19 -31.31
C GLU A 882 -38.86 -12.84 -32.02
N SER A 883 -37.76 -12.13 -32.29
CA SER A 883 -37.83 -10.80 -32.90
C SER A 883 -38.10 -10.88 -34.41
N HIS A 884 -39.16 -10.19 -34.86
CA HIS A 884 -39.52 -10.13 -36.29
C HIS A 884 -38.45 -9.48 -37.18
N ALA A 885 -37.52 -8.70 -36.61
CA ALA A 885 -36.49 -8.00 -37.36
C ALA A 885 -35.23 -8.84 -37.58
N TYR A 886 -34.86 -9.71 -36.63
CA TYR A 886 -33.58 -10.41 -36.64
C TYR A 886 -33.70 -11.94 -36.72
N GLY A 887 -34.87 -12.53 -36.43
CA GLY A 887 -35.05 -13.99 -36.45
C GLY A 887 -34.72 -14.63 -37.81
N SER A 888 -34.98 -13.94 -38.93
CA SER A 888 -34.64 -14.43 -40.27
C SER A 888 -33.18 -14.18 -40.70
N THR A 889 -32.41 -13.43 -39.92
CA THR A 889 -31.02 -13.06 -40.24
C THR A 889 -29.97 -13.94 -39.56
N ILE A 890 -30.41 -14.86 -38.70
CA ILE A 890 -29.53 -15.79 -37.98
C ILE A 890 -28.84 -16.70 -39.02
N PRO A 891 -27.50 -16.71 -39.09
CA PRO A 891 -26.78 -17.60 -40.00
C PRO A 891 -26.82 -19.05 -39.51
N ASP A 892 -26.77 -19.99 -40.43
CA ASP A 892 -26.62 -21.42 -40.09
C ASP A 892 -25.21 -21.75 -39.58
N VAL A 893 -24.20 -21.14 -40.21
CA VAL A 893 -22.78 -21.34 -39.90
C VAL A 893 -22.09 -19.98 -39.81
N VAL A 894 -21.23 -19.81 -38.81
CA VAL A 894 -20.38 -18.63 -38.64
C VAL A 894 -18.92 -19.06 -38.68
N LEU A 895 -18.21 -18.67 -39.74
CA LEU A 895 -16.76 -18.92 -39.85
C LEU A 895 -15.98 -17.89 -39.03
N VAL A 896 -15.01 -18.36 -38.24
CA VAL A 896 -14.28 -17.54 -37.27
C VAL A 896 -12.83 -17.34 -37.67
N LYS A 897 -12.11 -18.43 -37.93
CA LYS A 897 -10.71 -18.38 -38.38
C LYS A 897 -10.40 -19.49 -39.37
N LYS A 898 -9.41 -19.28 -40.24
CA LYS A 898 -8.85 -20.37 -41.06
C LYS A 898 -8.21 -21.42 -40.14
N HIS A 899 -8.23 -22.68 -40.54
CA HIS A 899 -7.57 -23.77 -39.83
C HIS A 899 -6.43 -24.29 -40.69
N TRP A 900 -5.24 -24.43 -40.09
CA TRP A 900 -4.08 -24.98 -40.76
C TRP A 900 -3.87 -26.41 -40.27
N PRO A 901 -4.23 -27.45 -41.05
CA PRO A 901 -4.05 -28.83 -40.64
C PRO A 901 -2.56 -29.15 -40.54
N ARG A 902 -2.06 -29.43 -39.33
CA ARG A 902 -0.65 -29.76 -39.07
C ARG A 902 -0.48 -31.24 -38.75
N LYS A 903 0.60 -31.86 -39.25
CA LYS A 903 0.99 -33.24 -38.88
C LYS A 903 1.39 -33.27 -37.40
N GLN A 904 0.72 -34.10 -36.59
CA GLN A 904 0.85 -34.22 -35.12
C GLN A 904 2.23 -34.68 -34.60
N LYS A 905 3.31 -33.93 -34.87
CA LYS A 905 4.55 -34.06 -34.08
C LYS A 905 4.76 -32.78 -33.30
N ASN A 906 5.00 -32.92 -31.99
CA ASN A 906 5.42 -31.86 -31.08
C ASN A 906 6.65 -31.14 -31.66
N ARG A 907 6.39 -30.14 -32.49
CA ARG A 907 7.41 -29.37 -33.18
C ARG A 907 8.07 -28.51 -32.12
N LYS A 908 9.32 -28.81 -31.82
CA LYS A 908 10.09 -28.04 -30.83
C LYS A 908 10.30 -26.63 -31.39
N ARG A 909 9.65 -25.63 -30.79
CA ARG A 909 9.75 -24.21 -31.18
C ARG A 909 11.12 -23.64 -30.84
N HIS A 910 11.69 -22.86 -31.77
CA HIS A 910 12.97 -22.16 -31.62
C HIS A 910 12.85 -20.86 -30.80
N TRP A 911 11.64 -20.50 -30.37
CA TRP A 911 11.33 -19.34 -29.55
C TRP A 911 10.55 -19.74 -28.30
N ARG A 912 10.53 -18.86 -27.29
CA ARG A 912 9.79 -19.02 -26.02
C ARG A 912 9.22 -17.68 -25.53
N LEU A 913 8.19 -17.75 -24.69
CA LEU A 913 7.66 -16.61 -23.93
C LEU A 913 8.16 -16.68 -22.49
N LYS A 914 8.48 -15.52 -21.90
CA LYS A 914 8.80 -15.42 -20.47
C LYS A 914 7.53 -15.65 -19.64
N ARG A 915 7.65 -16.30 -18.49
CA ARG A 915 6.56 -16.52 -17.53
C ARG A 915 6.88 -15.76 -16.26
N MET A 916 5.88 -15.24 -15.56
CA MET A 916 6.11 -14.62 -14.25
C MET A 916 6.53 -15.70 -13.25
N ALA A 917 7.45 -15.37 -12.34
CA ALA A 917 7.73 -16.21 -11.18
C ALA A 917 6.53 -16.09 -10.22
N LYS A 918 5.81 -17.19 -10.02
CA LYS A 918 4.62 -17.24 -9.18
C LYS A 918 4.88 -18.18 -8.03
N ASP A 919 4.49 -17.77 -6.82
CA ASP A 919 4.49 -18.67 -5.67
C ASP A 919 3.30 -19.62 -5.85
N GLU A 920 3.61 -20.88 -6.17
CA GLU A 920 2.63 -21.96 -6.15
C GLU A 920 2.08 -22.06 -4.72
N GLY A 921 0.77 -21.91 -4.54
CA GLY A 921 0.14 -22.03 -3.24
C GLY A 921 0.41 -23.40 -2.59
N GLU A 922 0.11 -23.55 -1.30
CA GLU A 922 0.38 -24.76 -0.50
C GLU A 922 -0.24 -26.07 -1.04
N LEU A 923 -1.12 -26.01 -2.03
CA LEU A 923 -1.75 -27.16 -2.68
C LEU A 923 -1.30 -27.26 -4.14
N LEU A 924 -0.49 -28.28 -4.43
CA LEU A 924 -0.11 -28.64 -5.80
C LEU A 924 -1.38 -28.94 -6.63
N PRO A 925 -1.50 -28.36 -7.85
CA PRO A 925 -2.61 -28.66 -8.74
C PRO A 925 -2.73 -30.16 -9.02
N LYS A 926 -3.97 -30.65 -9.19
CA LYS A 926 -4.18 -32.03 -9.66
C LYS A 926 -3.53 -32.20 -11.03
N LYS A 927 -2.99 -33.39 -11.30
CA LYS A 927 -2.38 -33.73 -12.61
C LYS A 927 -3.31 -33.48 -13.79
N SER A 928 -4.63 -33.66 -13.61
CA SER A 928 -5.65 -33.34 -14.62
C SER A 928 -5.71 -31.86 -14.94
N ASP A 929 -5.63 -31.02 -13.91
CA ASP A 929 -5.79 -29.57 -14.04
C ASP A 929 -4.53 -28.97 -14.66
N GLN A 930 -3.35 -29.50 -14.30
CA GLN A 930 -2.09 -29.15 -14.94
C GLN A 930 -2.10 -29.48 -16.44
N ALA A 931 -2.49 -30.70 -16.82
CA ALA A 931 -2.59 -31.09 -18.23
C ALA A 931 -3.56 -30.21 -19.03
N ARG A 932 -4.65 -29.76 -18.40
CA ARG A 932 -5.60 -28.81 -19.00
C ARG A 932 -4.95 -27.44 -19.23
N MET A 933 -4.21 -26.93 -18.24
CA MET A 933 -3.50 -25.65 -18.36
C MET A 933 -2.40 -25.71 -19.42
N ASP A 934 -1.67 -26.82 -19.50
CA ASP A 934 -0.61 -27.03 -20.50
C ASP A 934 -1.20 -27.07 -21.93
N ALA A 935 -2.34 -27.73 -22.13
CA ALA A 935 -3.04 -27.75 -23.40
C ALA A 935 -3.57 -26.36 -23.81
N GLU A 936 -4.14 -25.60 -22.87
CA GLU A 936 -4.59 -24.22 -23.10
C GLU A 936 -3.42 -23.30 -23.46
N TYR A 937 -2.29 -23.45 -22.79
CA TYR A 937 -1.07 -22.71 -23.09
C TYR A 937 -0.50 -23.08 -24.46
N GLU A 938 -0.49 -24.36 -24.83
CA GLU A 938 -0.06 -24.78 -26.16
C GLU A 938 -0.95 -24.20 -27.27
N THR A 939 -2.27 -24.17 -27.04
CA THR A 939 -3.23 -23.58 -27.96
C THR A 939 -2.98 -22.08 -28.12
N PHE A 940 -2.68 -21.36 -27.03
CA PHE A 940 -2.27 -19.96 -27.09
C PHE A 940 -0.98 -19.75 -27.90
N LEU A 941 0.03 -20.61 -27.73
CA LEU A 941 1.26 -20.53 -28.53
C LEU A 941 1.01 -20.76 -30.03
N ARG A 942 0.01 -21.58 -30.40
CA ARG A 942 -0.39 -21.74 -31.80
C ARG A 942 -1.03 -20.46 -32.35
N ASP A 943 -1.89 -19.80 -31.58
CA ASP A 943 -2.45 -18.51 -32.03
C ASP A 943 -1.39 -17.44 -32.25
N VAL A 944 -0.32 -17.42 -31.44
CA VAL A 944 0.81 -16.48 -31.63
C VAL A 944 1.57 -16.74 -32.93
N GLU A 945 1.59 -17.98 -33.41
CA GLU A 945 2.15 -18.32 -34.72
C GLU A 945 1.21 -17.93 -35.85
N GLU A 946 -0.10 -18.10 -35.68
CA GLU A 946 -1.11 -17.85 -36.71
C GLU A 946 -1.44 -16.36 -36.87
N ASP A 947 -1.45 -15.57 -35.78
CA ASP A 947 -1.95 -14.19 -35.75
C ASP A 947 -0.81 -13.17 -35.65
N ASP A 948 -0.60 -12.43 -36.74
CA ASP A 948 0.44 -11.39 -36.84
C ASP A 948 0.23 -10.22 -35.85
N GLU A 949 -1.03 -9.85 -35.56
CA GLU A 949 -1.33 -8.75 -34.62
C GLU A 949 -1.00 -9.17 -33.19
N LEU A 950 -1.33 -10.41 -32.84
CA LEU A 950 -0.99 -10.98 -31.53
C LEU A 950 0.54 -11.09 -31.37
N ARG A 951 1.23 -11.50 -32.44
CA ARG A 951 2.69 -11.62 -32.46
C ARG A 951 3.39 -10.27 -32.23
N ALA A 952 2.97 -9.23 -32.94
CA ALA A 952 3.52 -7.88 -32.79
C ALA A 952 3.30 -7.28 -31.38
N ALA A 953 2.20 -7.66 -30.71
CA ALA A 953 1.90 -7.21 -29.36
C ALA A 953 2.82 -7.86 -28.30
N LEU A 954 3.35 -9.06 -28.56
CA LEU A 954 4.14 -9.84 -27.60
C LEU A 954 5.65 -9.59 -27.75
N ALA A 955 6.42 -10.04 -26.75
CA ALA A 955 7.88 -10.03 -26.80
C ALA A 955 8.36 -11.48 -26.86
N LEU A 956 8.87 -11.89 -28.01
CA LEU A 956 9.31 -13.26 -28.29
C LEU A 956 10.82 -13.37 -28.04
N TYR A 957 11.25 -14.44 -27.37
CA TYR A 957 12.65 -14.65 -27.03
C TYR A 957 13.20 -15.90 -27.73
N LYS A 958 14.47 -15.88 -28.13
CA LYS A 958 15.14 -17.08 -28.65
C LYS A 958 15.24 -18.16 -27.57
N ASN A 959 15.03 -19.41 -27.97
CA ASN A 959 15.11 -20.55 -27.05
C ASN A 959 16.57 -21.06 -26.96
N THR A 960 17.38 -20.44 -26.10
CA THR A 960 18.83 -20.70 -25.91
C THR A 960 19.15 -21.98 -25.14
N ASN A 961 18.18 -22.53 -24.37
CA ASN A 961 18.37 -23.71 -23.52
C ASN A 961 18.92 -24.94 -24.26
N LYS A 962 18.69 -25.07 -25.57
CA LYS A 962 19.16 -26.21 -26.36
C LYS A 962 20.68 -26.17 -26.62
N LYS A 963 21.30 -24.99 -26.75
CA LYS A 963 22.77 -24.89 -26.90
C LYS A 963 23.50 -25.31 -25.63
N LYS A 964 22.96 -24.96 -24.45
CA LYS A 964 23.54 -25.32 -23.14
C LYS A 964 23.44 -26.83 -22.82
N LEU A 965 22.32 -27.48 -23.13
CA LEU A 965 22.15 -28.94 -22.96
C LEU A 965 23.03 -29.78 -23.90
N GLN A 966 23.33 -29.26 -25.09
CA GLN A 966 24.15 -29.96 -26.08
C GLN A 966 25.66 -29.78 -25.84
N GLN A 967 26.08 -28.69 -25.18
CA GLN A 967 27.48 -28.49 -24.74
C GLN A 967 27.83 -29.24 -23.45
N GLN A 968 26.88 -29.44 -22.52
CA GLN A 968 27.14 -30.17 -21.27
C GLN A 968 27.17 -31.70 -21.41
N GLN A 969 26.76 -32.27 -22.54
CA GLN A 969 26.83 -33.72 -22.82
C GLN A 969 27.96 -34.10 -23.79
N GLY A 970 28.92 -33.21 -24.02
CA GLY A 970 30.10 -33.44 -24.87
C GLY A 970 31.25 -34.15 -24.15
N GLY A 971 30.98 -35.22 -23.38
CA GLY A 971 32.02 -35.94 -22.65
C GLY A 971 31.60 -37.32 -22.16
N MET A 972 32.02 -38.34 -22.92
CA MET A 972 32.17 -39.76 -22.56
C MET A 972 31.02 -40.75 -22.83
N ASP A 973 31.33 -41.60 -23.82
CA ASP A 973 31.00 -42.99 -24.10
C ASP A 973 29.67 -43.45 -24.74
N VAL A 974 29.91 -44.10 -25.89
CA VAL A 974 29.06 -44.74 -26.88
C VAL A 974 28.67 -46.15 -26.39
N ASP A 975 27.38 -46.45 -26.26
CA ASP A 975 26.76 -47.61 -26.93
C ASP A 975 25.25 -47.74 -26.68
N SER A 976 24.46 -47.34 -27.67
CA SER A 976 23.30 -48.09 -28.20
C SER A 976 22.63 -47.27 -29.32
N MET A 977 23.06 -47.60 -30.54
CA MET A 977 22.63 -47.05 -31.83
C MET A 977 21.13 -47.14 -32.12
N SER A 978 20.57 -46.06 -32.71
CA SER A 978 19.80 -45.98 -33.97
C SER A 978 18.91 -44.73 -33.89
N VAL A 979 19.00 -43.71 -34.75
CA VAL A 979 19.20 -43.66 -36.19
C VAL A 979 20.06 -42.43 -36.53
N ALA A 980 20.90 -42.59 -37.54
CA ALA A 980 21.81 -41.60 -38.12
C ALA A 980 21.16 -40.23 -38.36
N GLY A 981 21.97 -39.19 -38.14
CA GLY A 981 21.65 -37.84 -38.55
C GLY A 981 21.48 -37.78 -40.06
N THR A 982 20.28 -37.40 -40.49
CA THR A 982 20.15 -36.63 -41.72
C THR A 982 20.54 -35.21 -41.36
N GLU A 983 21.56 -34.72 -42.05
CA GLU A 983 21.83 -33.30 -42.17
C GLU A 983 20.54 -32.55 -42.50
N MET A 984 20.53 -31.29 -42.09
CA MET A 984 19.50 -30.30 -42.31
C MET A 984 19.20 -30.18 -43.82
N THR A 985 18.40 -31.08 -44.37
CA THR A 985 17.59 -30.76 -45.54
C THR A 985 16.48 -29.88 -45.01
N GLU A 986 16.50 -28.64 -45.48
CA GLU A 986 15.33 -27.80 -45.50
C GLU A 986 14.12 -28.63 -45.96
N ASP A 987 13.25 -29.03 -45.04
CA ASP A 987 11.87 -29.41 -45.36
C ASP A 987 11.13 -28.11 -45.78
N VAL A 988 11.53 -27.62 -46.95
CA VAL A 988 10.74 -26.80 -47.86
C VAL A 988 9.77 -27.79 -48.51
N ASP A 989 8.52 -27.37 -48.65
CA ASP A 989 7.40 -28.10 -49.26
C ASP A 989 6.61 -29.05 -48.33
N GLY A 990 5.69 -28.47 -47.56
CA GLY A 990 4.54 -29.25 -47.05
C GLY A 990 3.75 -28.69 -45.89
N ASP A 991 4.12 -27.56 -45.29
CA ASP A 991 3.39 -26.96 -44.17
C ASP A 991 3.07 -25.49 -44.52
N ASP A 992 1.87 -25.24 -45.05
CA ASP A 992 1.33 -23.91 -45.42
C ASP A 992 1.03 -22.99 -44.22
N ALA A 993 1.47 -23.38 -43.01
CA ALA A 993 1.25 -22.60 -41.80
C ALA A 993 2.27 -21.45 -41.67
N PRO A 994 1.83 -20.22 -41.30
CA PRO A 994 2.72 -19.10 -41.02
C PRO A 994 3.77 -19.46 -39.96
N ARG A 995 5.04 -19.07 -40.20
CA ARG A 995 6.16 -19.30 -39.28
C ARG A 995 6.65 -17.97 -38.69
N VAL A 996 7.18 -18.03 -37.47
CA VAL A 996 7.81 -16.87 -36.80
C VAL A 996 9.25 -16.70 -37.31
N ASP A 997 9.54 -15.55 -37.90
CA ASP A 997 10.86 -15.21 -38.42
C ASP A 997 11.89 -15.03 -37.30
N MET A 998 13.14 -15.42 -37.58
CA MET A 998 14.24 -15.34 -36.60
C MET A 998 14.63 -13.90 -36.23
N GLU A 999 14.37 -12.94 -37.12
CA GLU A 999 14.68 -11.52 -36.94
C GLU A 999 13.76 -10.84 -35.91
N GLU A 1000 12.56 -11.37 -35.69
CA GLU A 1000 11.59 -10.85 -34.72
C GLU A 1000 11.93 -11.25 -33.27
N LEU A 1001 12.90 -12.15 -33.07
CA LEU A 1001 13.21 -12.73 -31.77
C LEU A 1001 14.26 -11.92 -31.00
N LEU A 1002 13.92 -11.55 -29.76
CA LEU A 1002 14.81 -10.90 -28.82
C LEU A 1002 15.80 -11.90 -28.21
N ASP A 1003 17.02 -11.42 -27.96
CA ASP A 1003 18.02 -12.13 -27.16
C ASP A 1003 17.78 -11.88 -25.67
N ASP A 1004 17.91 -12.93 -24.85
CA ASP A 1004 17.65 -12.87 -23.41
C ASP A 1004 18.93 -12.46 -22.65
N PHE A 1005 19.19 -11.15 -22.58
CA PHE A 1005 20.42 -10.60 -21.95
C PHE A 1005 20.51 -10.85 -20.43
N ASP A 1006 19.40 -11.14 -19.74
CA ASP A 1006 19.40 -11.42 -18.30
C ASP A 1006 20.10 -12.76 -17.98
N GLU A 1007 20.11 -13.73 -18.90
CA GLU A 1007 20.86 -14.98 -18.74
C GLU A 1007 22.37 -14.83 -19.00
N LEU A 1008 22.79 -13.79 -19.73
CA LEU A 1008 24.20 -13.52 -20.04
C LEU A 1008 24.93 -12.86 -18.86
N ALA A 1009 24.25 -12.02 -18.07
CA ALA A 1009 24.87 -11.33 -16.92
C ALA A 1009 25.29 -12.26 -15.77
N ILE A 1010 24.77 -13.49 -15.72
CA ILE A 1010 25.16 -14.50 -14.73
C ILE A 1010 26.50 -15.16 -15.10
N GLU A 1011 26.92 -15.09 -16.37
CA GLU A 1011 28.17 -15.72 -16.85
C GLU A 1011 29.43 -14.90 -16.53
N ASP A 1012 29.32 -13.59 -16.27
CA ASP A 1012 30.47 -12.72 -15.94
C ASP A 1012 30.87 -12.72 -14.45
N GLN A 1013 30.20 -13.52 -13.59
CA GLN A 1013 30.50 -13.61 -12.15
C GLN A 1013 30.94 -15.02 -11.67
N GLN A 1014 31.42 -15.89 -12.57
CA GLN A 1014 32.09 -17.14 -12.18
C GLN A 1014 33.59 -17.10 -12.39
#